data_AF-A0A5E6X0M4-F1
#
_entry.id   AF-A0A5E6X0M4-F1
#
_cell.length_a   1.000
_cell.length_b   1.000
_cell.length_c   1.000
_cell.angle_alpha   90.00
_cell.angle_beta   90.00
_cell.angle_gamma   90.00
#
_symmetry.space_group_name_H-M   'P 1'
#
loop_
_entity.id
_entity.type
_entity.pdbx_description
1 polymer ?
#
loop_
_entity_poly.entity_id
_entity_poly.type
_entity_poly.pdbx_seq_one_letter_code
_entity_poly.pdbx_strand_id
1 'polypeptide(L)'
;MKRGLKITALALLALLLLIVLSVTAVLGTAAGSRWVLGLVPGLSVENFQGRLGGQWSADHLLWQQDSSRVELNKAIFAWSPLCLTRMTLCIEQLKADQVILQFPPSEETTESGPIKLPDLQLPVAIELGDVQVGSLLFNGSEQLKGLQLAAHWTAQGMQIDSVKLQRDDLSLNLSGTLTPTGNWPLNIAGDLTLPSPGTGPWTLALKIDGDLLKTLNLHADSRGYLDGQLSGELQPLAENLPAKVRITSDAFKPSADLPDTLQLNQLLLTGEGDLKNGYQLNGNATLPADKGPVALLLQGKVDASGAQIAGLDLTANDKQSLKLTGSVDWSKGLSAQANINWQDFPWHRLYNEIDEPEVALRTFTGEVSYTDGQYLGNFAAALDGPAGAFTLSSPFSGSLKQIALPQLKMEAGQGKAEGHVNVQFADGIAWDTALDLSALNPAYWVAELPGTLAGPLKSKGEMKNERLSLTADLDLKGKLRGQPAILQAKADGAGEQWNLNALQIRLGDNSISGKGSLQQKLTGQIDIKLSRLAQLWPQLRGQVTGQVSVAGTLQAPQGKLGLQGSQLAFQDNRLQSLNLDATLDSAQRAKIDLKGAGIQAGDTSLGTLTASAQGDIKKQKLDLDLIGPKLKLALGLDGNLDKGNWRGRLASGDIQAGGQDWKLQNPARLERLADGKINFGAHCWMSGNASLCGEDQRLMPEPKLRYHLKQFPIESLAQWLPKDFAWQGKLNADLQLDLPASGPNGVVSVDASGGTLRMKEKDQWLDFPYQTLKLTSKLTPKRVDTELNFVGGKLGELMVQAQLNPLPKNKPLSGSFRLSGLDLSVARPFVPMVEKLTGRLNGSGTISGGLLAPLVNGTVQLSDGEVSGAELPMELQNLQLTALIAGESVRLDGGWKSGKSGQGSLNGNVAWGQALVVDLALKGTQLPVTVEPYAKLEVAPDLKISMAGDELKIAGKVQVPKGEITVRELPPSTVKVSDDTIIVGAQTEEGKPPLAMKMDIDVVVGEDKLAFAGFGLTANVQGHVHIGDNMDTRGELWLNDGRYSAYGQRLQVRRARLMFAGPLDQPYLDIEAIRQTDDVIAGIRLSGSAEQPTTQIFSEPAMSQEQALSYLVLGRPLSTNGEDNNMLAQAALGLGLMGSSGVTSSLAKDLGIQDFQLDTAGSGDATSVVASGNITEKLSLRYGVGVFEPASTIALRYKLSKKVYVEAASGVASSLDIFYKRDF
;
A
#
# COMPACT_ATOMS: atom_id res chain seq x y z
N MET A 1 -27.07 11.42 -120.90
CA MET A 1 -26.51 10.80 -119.66
C MET A 1 -27.45 10.96 -118.45
N LYS A 2 -28.73 10.54 -118.52
CA LYS A 2 -29.70 10.69 -117.40
C LYS A 2 -30.39 9.38 -116.93
N ARG A 3 -30.20 8.25 -117.61
CA ARG A 3 -30.72 6.92 -117.18
C ARG A 3 -29.72 6.11 -116.34
N GLY A 4 -28.41 6.25 -116.61
CA GLY A 4 -27.35 5.55 -115.87
C GLY A 4 -27.37 5.87 -114.38
N LEU A 5 -27.46 7.16 -114.01
CA LEU A 5 -27.38 7.61 -112.63
C LEU A 5 -28.57 7.16 -111.75
N LYS A 6 -29.80 7.08 -112.30
CA LYS A 6 -30.98 6.61 -111.54
C LYS A 6 -30.95 5.10 -111.33
N ILE A 7 -30.47 4.33 -112.31
CA ILE A 7 -30.37 2.88 -112.18
C ILE A 7 -29.20 2.52 -111.25
N THR A 8 -28.06 3.20 -111.33
CA THR A 8 -26.98 3.00 -110.35
C THR A 8 -27.37 3.46 -108.95
N ALA A 9 -28.13 4.55 -108.80
CA ALA A 9 -28.63 4.97 -107.48
C ALA A 9 -29.68 4.00 -106.91
N LEU A 10 -30.63 3.50 -107.70
CA LEU A 10 -31.61 2.49 -107.26
C LEU A 10 -30.94 1.13 -107.02
N ALA A 11 -29.94 0.75 -107.81
CA ALA A 11 -29.16 -0.46 -107.57
C ALA A 11 -28.31 -0.33 -106.31
N LEU A 12 -27.67 0.83 -106.08
CA LEU A 12 -26.97 1.12 -104.83
C LEU A 12 -27.91 1.17 -103.64
N LEU A 13 -29.11 1.75 -103.77
CA LEU A 13 -30.07 1.83 -102.68
C LEU A 13 -30.71 0.47 -102.40
N ALA A 14 -31.04 -0.33 -103.42
CA ALA A 14 -31.50 -1.71 -103.25
C ALA A 14 -30.38 -2.61 -102.71
N LEU A 15 -29.14 -2.44 -103.15
CA LEU A 15 -27.97 -3.13 -102.60
C LEU A 15 -27.77 -2.73 -101.13
N LEU A 16 -27.87 -1.44 -100.80
CA LEU A 16 -27.71 -0.95 -99.44
C LEU A 16 -28.87 -1.38 -98.53
N LEU A 17 -30.10 -1.41 -99.04
CA LEU A 17 -31.27 -1.90 -98.32
C LEU A 17 -31.21 -3.42 -98.15
N LEU A 18 -30.68 -4.16 -99.14
CA LEU A 18 -30.42 -5.60 -99.04
C LEU A 18 -29.25 -5.91 -98.11
N ILE A 19 -28.21 -5.08 -98.08
CA ILE A 19 -27.13 -5.14 -97.08
C ILE A 19 -27.69 -4.85 -95.69
N VAL A 20 -28.50 -3.80 -95.50
CA VAL A 20 -29.11 -3.49 -94.21
C VAL A 20 -30.07 -4.61 -93.77
N LEU A 21 -30.92 -5.14 -94.66
CA LEU A 21 -31.82 -6.26 -94.36
C LEU A 21 -31.04 -7.54 -94.02
N SER A 22 -29.97 -7.85 -94.75
CA SER A 22 -29.12 -9.01 -94.47
C SER A 22 -28.34 -8.84 -93.16
N VAL A 23 -27.74 -7.69 -92.91
CA VAL A 23 -27.07 -7.38 -91.63
C VAL A 23 -28.07 -7.42 -90.47
N THR A 24 -29.27 -6.88 -90.64
CA THR A 24 -30.33 -6.88 -89.61
C THR A 24 -30.88 -8.29 -89.37
N ALA A 25 -31.03 -9.12 -90.41
CA ALA A 25 -31.45 -10.51 -90.26
C ALA A 25 -30.37 -11.36 -89.58
N VAL A 26 -29.11 -11.13 -89.94
CA VAL A 26 -27.96 -11.86 -89.40
C VAL A 26 -27.72 -11.50 -87.93
N LEU A 27 -27.65 -10.21 -87.59
CA LEU A 27 -27.41 -9.76 -86.21
C LEU A 27 -28.67 -9.79 -85.35
N GLY A 28 -29.86 -9.62 -85.95
CA GLY A 28 -31.13 -9.50 -85.24
C GLY A 28 -31.84 -10.83 -84.94
N THR A 29 -31.39 -11.96 -85.52
CA THR A 29 -31.97 -13.30 -85.29
C THR A 29 -30.98 -14.26 -84.65
N ALA A 30 -31.47 -15.18 -83.82
CA ALA A 30 -30.64 -16.19 -83.15
C ALA A 30 -29.93 -17.13 -84.15
N ALA A 31 -30.62 -17.55 -85.21
CA ALA A 31 -30.05 -18.41 -86.24
C ALA A 31 -28.95 -17.70 -87.04
N GLY A 32 -29.17 -16.44 -87.43
CA GLY A 32 -28.17 -15.62 -88.12
C GLY A 32 -26.94 -15.33 -87.25
N SER A 33 -27.17 -15.09 -85.96
CA SER A 33 -26.13 -14.84 -84.97
C SER A 33 -25.24 -16.05 -84.74
N ARG A 34 -25.85 -17.24 -84.57
CA ARG A 34 -25.13 -18.50 -84.45
C ARG A 34 -24.35 -18.84 -85.73
N TRP A 35 -24.91 -18.55 -86.90
CA TRP A 35 -24.21 -18.73 -88.18
C TRP A 35 -22.95 -17.86 -88.26
N VAL A 36 -23.03 -16.57 -87.88
CA VAL A 36 -21.86 -15.67 -87.87
C VAL A 36 -20.80 -16.13 -86.89
N LEU A 37 -21.18 -16.54 -85.67
CA LEU A 37 -20.20 -17.04 -84.69
C LEU A 37 -19.48 -18.30 -85.20
N GLY A 38 -20.17 -19.17 -85.95
CA GLY A 38 -19.57 -20.36 -86.57
C GLY A 38 -18.59 -20.05 -87.70
N LEU A 39 -18.53 -18.81 -88.21
CA LEU A 39 -17.54 -18.39 -89.21
C LEU A 39 -16.23 -17.90 -88.59
N VAL A 40 -16.18 -17.68 -87.26
CA VAL A 40 -14.97 -17.22 -86.57
C VAL A 40 -14.00 -18.39 -86.40
N PRO A 41 -12.80 -18.34 -86.99
CA PRO A 41 -11.83 -19.42 -86.89
C PRO A 41 -11.47 -19.72 -85.42
N GLY A 42 -11.49 -21.00 -85.06
CA GLY A 42 -11.14 -21.47 -83.72
C GLY A 42 -12.18 -21.20 -82.63
N LEU A 43 -13.30 -20.52 -82.94
CA LEU A 43 -14.36 -20.26 -81.97
C LEU A 43 -15.39 -21.38 -81.96
N SER A 44 -15.64 -21.94 -80.78
CA SER A 44 -16.72 -22.87 -80.49
C SER A 44 -17.64 -22.26 -79.44
N VAL A 45 -18.95 -22.39 -79.66
CA VAL A 45 -19.98 -21.79 -78.82
C VAL A 45 -21.04 -22.83 -78.50
N GLU A 46 -21.21 -23.13 -77.22
CA GLU A 46 -22.22 -24.07 -76.73
C GLU A 46 -23.44 -23.31 -76.15
N ASN A 47 -24.63 -23.85 -76.41
CA ASN A 47 -25.92 -23.32 -75.92
C ASN A 47 -26.11 -21.80 -76.13
N PHE A 48 -25.71 -21.28 -77.30
CA PHE A 48 -25.97 -19.89 -77.67
C PHE A 48 -27.47 -19.57 -77.67
N GLN A 49 -27.87 -18.55 -76.92
CA GLN A 49 -29.23 -18.00 -76.87
C GLN A 49 -29.20 -16.50 -77.11
N GLY A 50 -30.29 -15.96 -77.68
CA GLY A 50 -30.41 -14.53 -77.97
C GLY A 50 -29.90 -14.15 -79.36
N ARG A 51 -29.43 -12.91 -79.50
CA ARG A 51 -29.01 -12.33 -80.80
C ARG A 51 -27.79 -11.45 -80.64
N LEU A 52 -26.87 -11.49 -81.59
CA LEU A 52 -25.64 -10.70 -81.59
C LEU A 52 -25.91 -9.19 -81.60
N GLY A 53 -27.01 -8.73 -82.21
CA GLY A 53 -27.42 -7.31 -82.26
C GLY A 53 -28.21 -6.84 -81.03
N GLY A 54 -27.85 -7.31 -79.84
CA GLY A 54 -28.53 -7.01 -78.58
C GLY A 54 -27.97 -7.86 -77.45
N GLN A 55 -28.84 -8.52 -76.70
CA GLN A 55 -28.45 -9.46 -75.64
C GLN A 55 -28.32 -10.90 -76.16
N TRP A 56 -27.24 -11.55 -75.77
CA TRP A 56 -27.01 -12.98 -75.97
C TRP A 56 -26.30 -13.61 -74.77
N SER A 57 -26.41 -14.93 -74.65
CA SER A 57 -25.69 -15.72 -73.66
C SER A 57 -25.20 -17.03 -74.26
N ALA A 58 -24.11 -17.57 -73.70
CA ALA A 58 -23.57 -18.88 -74.04
C ALA A 58 -23.06 -19.56 -72.77
N ASP A 59 -23.35 -20.85 -72.61
CA ASP A 59 -22.88 -21.61 -71.44
C ASP A 59 -21.36 -21.79 -71.49
N HIS A 60 -20.83 -21.95 -72.70
CA HIS A 60 -19.41 -22.14 -72.95
C HIS A 60 -19.00 -21.42 -74.26
N LEU A 61 -18.00 -20.55 -74.16
CA LEU A 61 -17.30 -19.99 -75.31
C LEU A 61 -15.85 -20.42 -75.24
N LEU A 62 -15.41 -21.21 -76.21
CA LEU A 62 -14.01 -21.62 -76.31
C LEU A 62 -13.47 -21.13 -77.64
N TRP A 63 -12.54 -20.19 -77.58
CA TRP A 63 -11.70 -19.81 -78.71
C TRP A 63 -10.33 -20.47 -78.55
N GLN A 64 -9.94 -21.25 -79.54
CA GLN A 64 -8.63 -21.89 -79.58
C GLN A 64 -7.99 -21.73 -80.96
N GLN A 65 -6.82 -21.12 -80.99
CA GLN A 65 -6.00 -20.96 -82.19
C GLN A 65 -4.54 -21.17 -81.81
N ASP A 66 -3.88 -22.10 -82.50
CA ASP A 66 -2.54 -22.59 -82.16
C ASP A 66 -2.47 -23.08 -80.70
N SER A 67 -1.52 -22.56 -79.92
CA SER A 67 -1.35 -22.83 -78.48
C SER A 67 -2.10 -21.83 -77.59
N SER A 68 -2.83 -20.88 -78.18
CA SER A 68 -3.64 -19.91 -77.45
C SER A 68 -5.06 -20.43 -77.25
N ARG A 69 -5.54 -20.39 -76.01
CA ARG A 69 -6.88 -20.83 -75.62
C ARG A 69 -7.50 -19.79 -74.69
N VAL A 70 -8.67 -19.30 -75.08
CA VAL A 70 -9.52 -18.40 -74.29
C VAL A 70 -10.86 -19.10 -74.08
N GLU A 71 -11.22 -19.30 -72.83
CA GLU A 71 -12.44 -19.99 -72.44
C GLU A 71 -13.26 -19.12 -71.49
N LEU A 72 -14.55 -18.94 -71.79
CA LEU A 72 -15.50 -18.18 -70.99
C LEU A 72 -16.67 -19.10 -70.59
N ASN A 73 -16.90 -19.23 -69.29
CA ASN A 73 -18.00 -20.01 -68.74
C ASN A 73 -19.17 -19.10 -68.36
N LYS A 74 -20.38 -19.46 -68.80
CA LYS A 74 -21.62 -18.70 -68.64
C LYS A 74 -21.49 -17.24 -69.06
N ALA A 75 -21.06 -17.03 -70.29
CA ALA A 75 -20.92 -15.69 -70.85
C ALA A 75 -22.30 -15.08 -71.11
N ILE A 76 -22.54 -13.87 -70.59
CA ILE A 76 -23.70 -13.03 -70.89
C ILE A 76 -23.17 -11.72 -71.44
N PHE A 77 -23.66 -11.33 -72.62
CA PHE A 77 -23.30 -10.06 -73.24
C PHE A 77 -24.55 -9.33 -73.70
N ALA A 78 -24.68 -8.07 -73.30
CA ALA A 78 -25.72 -7.16 -73.78
C ALA A 78 -25.06 -5.85 -74.19
N TRP A 79 -25.38 -5.39 -75.40
CA TRP A 79 -24.94 -4.11 -75.91
C TRP A 79 -26.05 -3.47 -76.74
N SER A 80 -25.96 -2.15 -76.94
CA SER A 80 -26.97 -1.37 -77.68
C SER A 80 -26.40 -0.89 -79.02
N PRO A 81 -26.70 -1.55 -80.15
CA PRO A 81 -26.20 -1.13 -81.47
C PRO A 81 -26.65 0.27 -81.88
N LEU A 82 -27.77 0.76 -81.32
CA LEU A 82 -28.27 2.13 -81.54
C LEU A 82 -27.29 3.19 -81.03
N CYS A 83 -26.45 2.89 -80.03
CA CYS A 83 -25.42 3.81 -79.55
C CYS A 83 -24.37 4.13 -80.63
N LEU A 84 -24.15 3.24 -81.60
CA LEU A 84 -23.20 3.46 -82.70
C LEU A 84 -23.62 4.68 -83.56
N THR A 85 -24.90 5.04 -83.59
CA THR A 85 -25.38 6.26 -84.28
C THR A 85 -24.82 7.55 -83.67
N ARG A 86 -24.37 7.49 -82.41
CA ARG A 86 -23.69 8.57 -81.69
C ARG A 86 -22.18 8.34 -81.56
N MET A 87 -21.61 7.40 -82.33
CA MET A 87 -20.21 6.98 -82.25
C MET A 87 -19.82 6.43 -80.87
N THR A 88 -20.73 5.70 -80.21
CA THR A 88 -20.50 5.06 -78.90
C THR A 88 -20.83 3.56 -78.95
N LEU A 89 -19.97 2.73 -78.39
CA LEU A 89 -20.20 1.31 -78.12
C LEU A 89 -20.67 1.17 -76.67
N CYS A 90 -21.99 1.10 -76.47
CA CYS A 90 -22.59 0.87 -75.15
C CYS A 90 -22.68 -0.64 -74.87
N ILE A 91 -21.83 -1.16 -73.99
CA ILE A 91 -21.91 -2.51 -73.44
C ILE A 91 -22.66 -2.41 -72.11
N GLU A 92 -23.94 -2.76 -72.13
CA GLU A 92 -24.82 -2.68 -70.96
C GLU A 92 -24.44 -3.74 -69.92
N GLN A 93 -24.08 -4.95 -70.37
CA GLN A 93 -23.76 -6.08 -69.51
C GLN A 93 -22.70 -6.98 -70.14
N LEU A 94 -21.65 -7.31 -69.41
CA LEU A 94 -20.66 -8.32 -69.79
C LEU A 94 -20.34 -9.18 -68.56
N LYS A 95 -20.88 -10.41 -68.50
CA LYS A 95 -20.68 -11.31 -67.36
C LYS A 95 -20.06 -12.63 -67.78
N ALA A 96 -19.16 -13.15 -66.96
CA ALA A 96 -18.65 -14.52 -67.04
C ALA A 96 -18.36 -15.05 -65.63
N ASP A 97 -18.80 -16.28 -65.33
CA ASP A 97 -18.49 -16.93 -64.05
C ASP A 97 -16.98 -17.21 -63.94
N GLN A 98 -16.36 -17.58 -65.06
CA GLN A 98 -14.95 -17.91 -65.13
C GLN A 98 -14.39 -17.55 -66.51
N VAL A 99 -13.21 -16.94 -66.51
CA VAL A 99 -12.42 -16.64 -67.71
C VAL A 99 -11.09 -17.36 -67.58
N ILE A 100 -10.77 -18.24 -68.52
CA ILE A 100 -9.51 -18.98 -68.55
C ILE A 100 -8.73 -18.54 -69.77
N LEU A 101 -7.53 -18.03 -69.54
CA LEU A 101 -6.58 -17.58 -70.53
C LEU A 101 -5.35 -18.50 -70.48
N GLN A 102 -5.06 -19.17 -71.58
CA GLN A 102 -3.86 -19.98 -71.75
C GLN A 102 -3.14 -19.51 -73.00
N PHE A 103 -1.93 -19.00 -72.85
CA PHE A 103 -1.11 -18.53 -73.97
C PHE A 103 0.27 -19.20 -73.93
N PRO A 104 0.91 -19.42 -75.07
CA PRO A 104 2.29 -19.92 -75.10
C PRO A 104 3.22 -18.95 -74.35
N PRO A 105 4.27 -19.46 -73.70
CA PRO A 105 5.34 -18.60 -73.20
C PRO A 105 5.95 -17.83 -74.38
N SER A 106 6.02 -16.52 -74.27
CA SER A 106 6.72 -15.67 -75.23
C SER A 106 8.23 -15.94 -75.18
N GLU A 107 8.89 -16.07 -76.34
CA GLU A 107 10.35 -16.11 -76.41
C GLU A 107 10.91 -14.79 -75.86
N GLU A 108 11.75 -14.86 -74.83
CA GLU A 108 12.36 -13.70 -74.19
C GLU A 108 13.23 -12.94 -75.20
N THR A 109 12.72 -11.81 -75.70
CA THR A 109 13.52 -10.82 -76.41
C THR A 109 14.12 -9.86 -75.39
N THR A 110 15.45 -9.81 -75.32
CA THR A 110 16.24 -8.88 -74.51
C THR A 110 16.17 -7.44 -75.04
N GLU A 111 14.98 -6.86 -75.15
CA GLU A 111 14.83 -5.40 -75.25
C GLU A 111 14.58 -4.83 -73.85
N SER A 112 15.66 -4.60 -73.11
CA SER A 112 15.66 -3.85 -71.85
C SER A 112 15.65 -2.34 -72.16
N GLY A 113 14.47 -1.80 -72.42
CA GLY A 113 14.22 -0.37 -72.47
C GLY A 113 12.96 -0.01 -71.68
N PRO A 114 12.74 1.28 -71.35
CA PRO A 114 11.55 1.70 -70.62
C PRO A 114 10.27 1.28 -71.36
N ILE A 115 9.30 0.76 -70.61
CA ILE A 115 8.02 0.32 -71.14
C ILE A 115 7.37 1.49 -71.89
N LYS A 116 7.22 1.38 -73.20
CA LYS A 116 6.53 2.38 -74.03
C LYS A 116 5.06 2.01 -74.15
N LEU A 117 4.18 2.85 -73.60
CA LEU A 117 2.75 2.72 -73.83
C LEU A 117 2.35 3.50 -75.09
N PRO A 118 1.52 2.94 -75.99
CA PRO A 118 1.03 3.64 -77.16
C PRO A 118 0.01 4.72 -76.77
N ASP A 119 -0.13 5.77 -77.58
CA ASP A 119 -1.27 6.68 -77.47
C ASP A 119 -2.53 5.98 -78.00
N LEU A 120 -3.53 5.79 -77.13
CA LEU A 120 -4.78 5.11 -77.46
C LEU A 120 -5.89 6.13 -77.72
N GLN A 121 -6.08 6.47 -79.00
CA GLN A 121 -7.25 7.23 -79.45
C GLN A 121 -8.33 6.26 -79.95
N LEU A 122 -9.46 6.22 -79.25
CA LEU A 122 -10.56 5.38 -79.67
C LEU A 122 -11.32 6.00 -80.86
N PRO A 123 -11.59 5.23 -81.93
CA PRO A 123 -12.41 5.70 -83.05
C PRO A 123 -13.91 5.86 -82.66
N VAL A 124 -14.35 5.17 -81.60
CA VAL A 124 -15.69 5.27 -81.00
C VAL A 124 -15.56 5.27 -79.48
N ALA A 125 -16.37 6.05 -78.77
CA ALA A 125 -16.41 6.00 -77.30
C ALA A 125 -16.92 4.63 -76.82
N ILE A 126 -16.47 4.13 -75.68
CA ILE A 126 -16.92 2.86 -75.08
C ILE A 126 -17.58 3.18 -73.74
N GLU A 127 -18.78 2.68 -73.52
CA GLU A 127 -19.49 2.76 -72.24
C GLU A 127 -19.68 1.34 -71.71
N LEU A 128 -19.15 1.06 -70.52
CA LEU A 128 -19.22 -0.23 -69.83
C LEU A 128 -20.15 -0.08 -68.62
N GLY A 129 -21.34 -0.66 -68.72
CA GLY A 129 -22.36 -0.64 -67.67
C GLY A 129 -22.05 -1.59 -66.51
N ASP A 130 -22.30 -2.89 -66.68
CA ASP A 130 -22.09 -3.91 -65.66
C ASP A 130 -21.18 -5.03 -66.17
N VAL A 131 -19.88 -4.91 -65.90
CA VAL A 131 -18.88 -5.95 -66.19
C VAL A 131 -18.64 -6.78 -64.93
N GLN A 132 -18.92 -8.09 -64.97
CA GLN A 132 -18.70 -9.01 -63.84
C GLN A 132 -17.90 -10.24 -64.28
N VAL A 133 -16.75 -10.48 -63.62
CA VAL A 133 -15.96 -11.70 -63.82
C VAL A 133 -15.79 -12.41 -62.48
N GLY A 134 -16.35 -13.62 -62.37
CA GLY A 134 -16.30 -14.41 -61.14
C GLY A 134 -14.89 -14.85 -60.76
N SER A 135 -14.15 -15.46 -61.69
CA SER A 135 -12.74 -15.81 -61.53
C SER A 135 -11.98 -15.68 -62.84
N LEU A 136 -10.74 -15.20 -62.80
CA LEU A 136 -9.84 -15.11 -63.97
C LEU A 136 -8.62 -16.00 -63.73
N LEU A 137 -8.46 -17.04 -64.54
CA LEU A 137 -7.30 -17.93 -64.50
C LEU A 137 -6.40 -17.65 -65.69
N PHE A 138 -5.13 -17.36 -65.45
CA PHE A 138 -4.11 -17.18 -66.47
C PHE A 138 -3.05 -18.25 -66.33
N ASN A 139 -2.81 -19.04 -67.38
CA ASN A 139 -1.85 -20.16 -67.40
C ASN A 139 -1.97 -21.10 -66.18
N GLY A 140 -3.20 -21.34 -65.70
CA GLY A 140 -3.48 -22.22 -64.57
C GLY A 140 -3.40 -21.56 -63.18
N SER A 141 -3.03 -20.28 -63.10
CA SER A 141 -2.98 -19.50 -61.84
C SER A 141 -4.12 -18.48 -61.79
N GLU A 142 -4.91 -18.50 -60.71
CA GLU A 142 -6.00 -17.55 -60.49
C GLU A 142 -5.44 -16.15 -60.20
N GLN A 143 -5.74 -15.19 -61.07
CA GLN A 143 -5.19 -13.83 -61.00
C GLN A 143 -6.09 -12.89 -60.18
N LEU A 144 -7.41 -13.06 -60.28
CA LEU A 144 -8.40 -12.28 -59.56
C LEU A 144 -9.74 -13.03 -59.44
N LYS A 145 -10.53 -12.62 -58.45
CA LYS A 145 -11.90 -13.06 -58.18
C LYS A 145 -12.83 -11.87 -58.01
N GLY A 146 -14.10 -12.07 -58.36
CA GLY A 146 -15.19 -11.14 -58.09
C GLY A 146 -14.98 -9.75 -58.71
N LEU A 147 -14.37 -9.67 -59.89
CA LEU A 147 -14.19 -8.40 -60.59
C LEU A 147 -15.56 -7.82 -60.94
N GLN A 148 -15.82 -6.59 -60.50
CA GLN A 148 -16.95 -5.77 -60.90
C GLN A 148 -16.40 -4.45 -61.43
N LEU A 149 -16.74 -4.10 -62.68
CA LEU A 149 -16.24 -2.91 -63.34
C LEU A 149 -17.38 -2.15 -64.03
N ALA A 150 -17.42 -0.84 -63.78
CA ALA A 150 -18.22 0.14 -64.52
C ALA A 150 -17.30 1.30 -64.93
N ALA A 151 -17.31 1.67 -66.22
CA ALA A 151 -16.40 2.69 -66.75
C ALA A 151 -16.88 3.27 -68.09
N HIS A 152 -16.50 4.52 -68.38
CA HIS A 152 -16.76 5.21 -69.64
C HIS A 152 -15.44 5.68 -70.25
N TRP A 153 -15.13 5.23 -71.46
CA TRP A 153 -13.97 5.66 -72.22
C TRP A 153 -14.39 6.54 -73.38
N THR A 154 -14.10 7.84 -73.28
CA THR A 154 -14.38 8.84 -74.32
C THR A 154 -13.09 9.43 -74.88
N ALA A 155 -13.20 10.38 -75.81
CA ALA A 155 -12.05 11.14 -76.31
C ALA A 155 -11.34 11.96 -75.22
N GLN A 156 -11.98 12.23 -74.09
CA GLN A 156 -11.39 12.97 -72.96
C GLN A 156 -10.58 12.06 -72.02
N GLY A 157 -10.75 10.75 -72.11
CA GLY A 157 -10.12 9.76 -71.23
C GLY A 157 -11.08 8.66 -70.79
N MET A 158 -10.56 7.73 -69.99
CA MET A 158 -11.30 6.66 -69.32
C MET A 158 -11.69 7.11 -67.92
N GLN A 159 -12.99 7.33 -67.71
CA GLN A 159 -13.60 7.47 -66.39
C GLN A 159 -13.90 6.07 -65.85
N ILE A 160 -13.36 5.74 -64.69
CA ILE A 160 -13.62 4.52 -63.95
C ILE A 160 -14.61 4.87 -62.84
N ASP A 161 -15.86 4.46 -62.97
CA ASP A 161 -16.90 4.72 -61.97
C ASP A 161 -16.71 3.84 -60.74
N SER A 162 -16.44 2.55 -60.97
CA SER A 162 -16.07 1.62 -59.91
C SER A 162 -15.33 0.41 -60.47
N VAL A 163 -14.28 -0.01 -59.76
CA VAL A 163 -13.63 -1.31 -59.89
C VAL A 163 -13.61 -1.95 -58.52
N LYS A 164 -14.23 -3.12 -58.39
CA LYS A 164 -14.05 -3.99 -57.22
C LYS A 164 -13.41 -5.28 -57.65
N LEU A 165 -12.38 -5.73 -56.95
CA LEU A 165 -11.76 -7.03 -57.19
C LEU A 165 -11.17 -7.59 -55.90
N GLN A 166 -10.98 -8.89 -55.88
CA GLN A 166 -10.33 -9.60 -54.79
C GLN A 166 -9.22 -10.50 -55.34
N ARG A 167 -8.09 -10.55 -54.63
CA ARG A 167 -7.03 -11.53 -54.86
C ARG A 167 -6.56 -12.05 -53.51
N ASP A 168 -6.68 -13.34 -53.26
CA ASP A 168 -6.45 -13.93 -51.93
C ASP A 168 -7.25 -13.17 -50.85
N ASP A 169 -6.60 -12.73 -49.77
CA ASP A 169 -7.20 -11.92 -48.70
C ASP A 169 -7.20 -10.41 -48.99
N LEU A 170 -6.71 -9.99 -50.17
CA LEU A 170 -6.66 -8.60 -50.59
C LEU A 170 -7.96 -8.22 -51.30
N SER A 171 -8.63 -7.17 -50.80
CA SER A 171 -9.81 -6.59 -51.44
C SER A 171 -9.54 -5.15 -51.86
N LEU A 172 -9.86 -4.82 -53.11
CA LEU A 172 -9.61 -3.51 -53.70
C LEU A 172 -10.91 -2.93 -54.25
N ASN A 173 -11.19 -1.67 -53.91
CA ASN A 173 -12.30 -0.90 -54.45
C ASN A 173 -11.79 0.48 -54.89
N LEU A 174 -11.86 0.80 -56.18
CA LEU A 174 -11.28 2.04 -56.75
C LEU A 174 -12.24 2.74 -57.70
N SER A 175 -12.05 4.05 -57.83
CA SER A 175 -12.70 4.91 -58.84
C SER A 175 -11.73 6.01 -59.26
N GLY A 176 -11.91 6.59 -60.45
CA GLY A 176 -11.02 7.66 -60.91
C GLY A 176 -11.01 7.88 -62.42
N THR A 177 -9.95 8.53 -62.91
CA THR A 177 -9.74 8.83 -64.31
C THR A 177 -8.37 8.39 -64.77
N LEU A 178 -8.28 7.86 -65.98
CA LEU A 178 -7.04 7.58 -66.70
C LEU A 178 -7.13 8.17 -68.11
N THR A 179 -6.17 8.98 -68.51
CA THR A 179 -6.11 9.55 -69.86
C THR A 179 -5.03 8.82 -70.67
N PRO A 180 -5.36 7.85 -71.55
CA PRO A 180 -4.40 6.97 -72.19
C PRO A 180 -3.71 7.62 -73.42
N THR A 181 -3.24 8.85 -73.26
CA THR A 181 -2.50 9.63 -74.26
C THR A 181 -1.41 10.46 -73.58
N GLY A 182 -0.31 10.73 -74.27
CA GLY A 182 0.82 11.47 -73.71
C GLY A 182 1.52 10.67 -72.61
N ASN A 183 1.63 11.23 -71.40
CA ASN A 183 2.30 10.56 -70.27
C ASN A 183 1.38 9.62 -69.46
N TRP A 184 0.18 9.35 -69.96
CA TRP A 184 -0.85 8.58 -69.26
C TRP A 184 -1.24 9.16 -67.89
N PRO A 185 -1.79 10.41 -67.82
CA PRO A 185 -2.27 10.98 -66.57
C PRO A 185 -3.28 10.07 -65.86
N LEU A 186 -3.03 9.82 -64.58
CA LEU A 186 -3.81 8.95 -63.70
C LEU A 186 -4.28 9.77 -62.50
N ASN A 187 -5.54 9.60 -62.10
CA ASN A 187 -6.06 10.09 -60.83
C ASN A 187 -7.09 9.09 -60.30
N ILE A 188 -6.70 8.29 -59.31
CA ILE A 188 -7.50 7.20 -58.75
C ILE A 188 -7.56 7.36 -57.23
N ALA A 189 -8.73 7.09 -56.66
CA ALA A 189 -8.93 6.98 -55.23
C ALA A 189 -9.77 5.75 -54.88
N GLY A 190 -9.57 5.22 -53.67
CA GLY A 190 -10.41 4.15 -53.14
C GLY A 190 -9.78 3.43 -51.95
N ASP A 191 -10.27 2.24 -51.65
CA ASP A 191 -9.92 1.50 -50.44
C ASP A 191 -9.24 0.17 -50.78
N LEU A 192 -8.17 -0.13 -50.06
CA LEU A 192 -7.42 -1.37 -50.13
C LEU A 192 -7.44 -2.05 -48.75
N THR A 193 -7.93 -3.28 -48.69
CA THR A 193 -7.84 -4.12 -47.49
C THR A 193 -6.73 -5.15 -47.66
N LEU A 194 -5.81 -5.22 -46.70
CA LEU A 194 -4.67 -6.12 -46.65
C LEU A 194 -4.82 -7.16 -45.53
N PRO A 195 -4.17 -8.34 -45.65
CA PRO A 195 -4.10 -9.32 -44.56
C PRO A 195 -3.29 -8.76 -43.38
N SER A 196 -3.77 -8.97 -42.15
CA SER A 196 -3.10 -8.56 -40.91
C SER A 196 -2.62 -9.78 -40.10
N PRO A 197 -1.45 -9.70 -39.43
CA PRO A 197 -1.04 -10.68 -38.42
C PRO A 197 -1.93 -10.72 -37.17
N GLY A 198 -2.78 -9.71 -36.94
CA GLY A 198 -3.63 -9.56 -35.74
C GLY A 198 -5.13 -9.82 -35.98
N THR A 199 -5.95 -9.58 -34.95
CA THR A 199 -7.41 -9.86 -34.97
C THR A 199 -8.28 -8.82 -35.69
N GLY A 200 -7.68 -7.82 -36.36
CA GLY A 200 -8.40 -6.71 -37.00
C GLY A 200 -8.04 -6.53 -38.48
N PRO A 201 -8.94 -5.98 -39.32
CA PRO A 201 -8.66 -5.71 -40.73
C PRO A 201 -7.64 -4.58 -40.88
N TRP A 202 -6.69 -4.70 -41.82
CA TRP A 202 -5.76 -3.62 -42.17
C TRP A 202 -6.25 -2.93 -43.43
N THR A 203 -6.70 -1.68 -43.33
CA THR A 203 -7.35 -0.94 -44.42
C THR A 203 -6.57 0.33 -44.77
N LEU A 204 -6.40 0.61 -46.05
CA LEU A 204 -5.73 1.79 -46.59
C LEU A 204 -6.69 2.57 -47.49
N ALA A 205 -6.95 3.84 -47.17
CA ALA A 205 -7.63 4.77 -48.06
C ALA A 205 -6.59 5.39 -49.00
N LEU A 206 -6.57 4.94 -50.26
CA LEU A 206 -5.60 5.27 -51.29
C LEU A 206 -6.04 6.49 -52.11
N LYS A 207 -5.07 7.34 -52.44
CA LYS A 207 -5.16 8.37 -53.47
C LYS A 207 -3.87 8.37 -54.28
N ILE A 208 -4.01 8.20 -55.60
CA ILE A 208 -2.90 8.09 -56.55
C ILE A 208 -3.15 9.09 -57.66
N ASP A 209 -2.23 10.03 -57.89
CA ASP A 209 -2.32 11.00 -58.97
C ASP A 209 -0.97 11.22 -59.67
N GLY A 210 -0.98 11.66 -60.93
CA GLY A 210 0.24 12.01 -61.67
C GLY A 210 0.30 11.36 -63.05
N ASP A 211 1.52 11.16 -63.55
CA ASP A 211 1.79 10.66 -64.91
C ASP A 211 2.33 9.23 -64.82
N LEU A 212 1.60 8.22 -65.31
CA LEU A 212 1.98 6.80 -65.22
C LEU A 212 3.33 6.49 -65.88
N LEU A 213 3.68 7.20 -66.96
CA LEU A 213 4.97 7.09 -67.67
C LEU A 213 6.11 7.91 -67.04
N LYS A 214 5.81 8.77 -66.05
CA LYS A 214 6.81 9.57 -65.34
C LYS A 214 6.78 9.26 -63.84
N THR A 215 5.95 9.98 -63.08
CA THR A 215 5.87 9.89 -61.62
C THR A 215 4.41 9.88 -61.19
N LEU A 216 4.06 8.92 -60.35
CA LEU A 216 2.81 8.87 -59.60
C LEU A 216 3.07 9.32 -58.16
N ASN A 217 2.28 10.26 -57.68
CA ASN A 217 2.15 10.62 -56.28
C ASN A 217 1.24 9.60 -55.59
N LEU A 218 1.69 9.06 -54.48
CA LEU A 218 0.97 8.12 -53.64
C LEU A 218 0.66 8.78 -52.31
N HIS A 219 -0.60 8.72 -51.89
CA HIS A 219 -1.03 9.06 -50.55
C HIS A 219 -1.98 7.97 -50.04
N ALA A 220 -1.74 7.47 -48.83
CA ALA A 220 -2.58 6.46 -48.21
C ALA A 220 -2.74 6.68 -46.70
N ASP A 221 -3.98 6.74 -46.22
CA ASP A 221 -4.28 6.71 -44.79
C ASP A 221 -4.55 5.26 -44.37
N SER A 222 -3.71 4.73 -43.50
CA SER A 222 -3.74 3.35 -43.01
C SER A 222 -4.43 3.27 -41.64
N ARG A 223 -5.31 2.28 -41.46
CA ARG A 223 -6.01 1.97 -40.21
C ARG A 223 -6.00 0.48 -39.88
N GLY A 224 -6.06 0.13 -38.60
CA GLY A 224 -6.13 -1.24 -38.09
C GLY A 224 -4.80 -1.70 -37.50
N TYR A 225 -4.02 -2.47 -38.26
CA TYR A 225 -2.74 -3.03 -37.80
C TYR A 225 -1.63 -1.97 -37.66
N LEU A 226 -1.55 -1.06 -38.63
CA LEU A 226 -0.64 0.07 -38.64
C LEU A 226 -1.46 1.34 -38.86
N ASP A 227 -1.82 2.03 -37.78
CA ASP A 227 -2.49 3.32 -37.86
C ASP A 227 -1.46 4.40 -38.24
N GLY A 228 -1.59 5.00 -39.43
CA GLY A 228 -0.59 5.94 -39.93
C GLY A 228 -0.85 6.44 -41.34
N GLN A 229 0.11 7.19 -41.88
CA GLN A 229 0.06 7.76 -43.23
C GLN A 229 1.25 7.28 -44.05
N LEU A 230 0.99 6.94 -45.31
CA LEU A 230 2.01 6.67 -46.33
C LEU A 230 1.91 7.77 -47.40
N SER A 231 3.05 8.33 -47.78
CA SER A 231 3.15 9.34 -48.85
C SER A 231 4.42 9.10 -49.67
N GLY A 232 4.40 9.38 -50.96
CA GLY A 232 5.58 9.19 -51.77
C GLY A 232 5.40 9.38 -53.26
N GLU A 233 6.48 9.16 -53.99
CA GLU A 233 6.55 9.17 -55.44
C GLU A 233 6.99 7.80 -55.95
N LEU A 234 6.37 7.31 -57.02
CA LEU A 234 6.66 6.03 -57.65
C LEU A 234 6.74 6.20 -59.17
N GLN A 235 7.72 5.56 -59.80
CA GLN A 235 7.83 5.47 -61.26
C GLN A 235 7.58 4.02 -61.70
N PRO A 236 6.30 3.58 -61.80
CA PRO A 236 5.95 2.16 -61.92
C PRO A 236 6.44 1.48 -63.19
N LEU A 237 6.65 2.25 -64.26
CA LEU A 237 7.04 1.75 -65.59
C LEU A 237 8.52 2.04 -65.93
N ALA A 238 9.25 2.74 -65.05
CA ALA A 238 10.68 2.93 -65.20
C ALA A 238 11.44 1.66 -64.78
N GLU A 239 12.60 1.42 -65.40
CA GLU A 239 13.43 0.26 -65.07
C GLU A 239 13.77 0.24 -63.58
N ASN A 240 13.64 -0.94 -62.96
CA ASN A 240 13.94 -1.17 -61.54
C ASN A 240 13.02 -0.42 -60.56
N LEU A 241 11.87 0.12 -60.98
CA LEU A 241 10.85 0.69 -60.07
C LEU A 241 11.40 1.77 -59.08
N PRO A 242 11.94 2.91 -59.56
CA PRO A 242 12.34 4.01 -58.69
C PRO A 242 11.19 4.48 -57.80
N ALA A 243 11.45 4.61 -56.49
CA ALA A 243 10.46 5.06 -55.52
C ALA A 243 11.09 5.88 -54.39
N LYS A 244 10.31 6.84 -53.89
CA LYS A 244 10.59 7.61 -52.68
C LYS A 244 9.35 7.60 -51.79
N VAL A 245 9.40 6.92 -50.65
CA VAL A 245 8.25 6.69 -49.78
C VAL A 245 8.56 7.17 -48.36
N ARG A 246 7.54 7.71 -47.70
CA ARG A 246 7.55 8.17 -46.31
C ARG A 246 6.33 7.58 -45.60
N ILE A 247 6.58 6.88 -44.49
CA ILE A 247 5.57 6.30 -43.60
C ILE A 247 5.67 7.00 -42.25
N THR A 248 4.55 7.45 -41.72
CA THR A 248 4.45 8.07 -40.38
C THR A 248 3.35 7.42 -39.56
N SER A 249 3.60 7.16 -38.28
CA SER A 249 2.60 6.65 -37.33
C SER A 249 2.83 7.24 -35.94
N ASP A 250 1.76 7.66 -35.26
CA ASP A 250 1.86 8.18 -33.89
C ASP A 250 2.26 7.08 -32.90
N ALA A 251 1.78 5.86 -33.13
CA ALA A 251 1.95 4.71 -32.28
C ALA A 251 1.79 3.43 -33.10
N PHE A 252 2.83 2.59 -33.13
CA PHE A 252 2.78 1.29 -33.77
C PHE A 252 3.32 0.19 -32.86
N LYS A 253 2.52 -0.85 -32.65
CA LYS A 253 2.88 -2.02 -31.85
C LYS A 253 2.90 -3.27 -32.75
N PRO A 254 4.07 -3.87 -33.03
CA PRO A 254 4.17 -4.98 -33.99
C PRO A 254 3.40 -6.25 -33.61
N SER A 255 3.20 -6.50 -32.30
CA SER A 255 2.46 -7.65 -31.79
C SER A 255 1.71 -7.30 -30.51
N ALA A 256 0.52 -7.87 -30.33
CA ALA A 256 -0.31 -7.67 -29.15
C ALA A 256 0.34 -8.22 -27.87
N ASP A 257 1.17 -9.27 -27.99
CA ASP A 257 1.83 -9.95 -26.86
C ASP A 257 3.03 -9.17 -26.30
N LEU A 258 3.48 -8.11 -26.97
CA LEU A 258 4.56 -7.27 -26.46
C LEU A 258 4.01 -6.34 -25.36
N PRO A 259 4.82 -5.91 -24.38
CA PRO A 259 4.42 -4.85 -23.46
C PRO A 259 4.29 -3.49 -24.18
N ASP A 260 3.49 -2.58 -23.63
CA ASP A 260 3.25 -1.25 -24.22
C ASP A 260 4.53 -0.37 -24.26
N THR A 261 5.52 -0.70 -23.44
CA THR A 261 6.87 -0.11 -23.44
C THR A 261 7.65 -0.35 -24.74
N LEU A 262 7.26 -1.35 -25.54
CA LEU A 262 7.84 -1.66 -26.86
C LEU A 262 7.05 -1.07 -28.04
N GLN A 263 6.06 -0.20 -27.78
CA GLN A 263 5.37 0.54 -28.82
C GLN A 263 6.31 1.58 -29.47
N LEU A 264 6.32 1.63 -30.80
CA LEU A 264 7.05 2.62 -31.58
C LEU A 264 6.21 3.90 -31.67
N ASN A 265 6.54 4.88 -30.83
CA ASN A 265 5.92 6.21 -30.87
C ASN A 265 6.63 7.12 -31.87
N GLN A 266 5.86 7.98 -32.54
CA GLN A 266 6.37 8.93 -33.53
C GLN A 266 7.23 8.24 -34.59
N LEU A 267 6.78 7.08 -35.06
CA LEU A 267 7.45 6.32 -36.09
C LEU A 267 7.51 7.15 -37.37
N LEU A 268 8.71 7.37 -37.88
CA LEU A 268 8.98 7.92 -39.20
C LEU A 268 9.93 6.97 -39.93
N LEU A 269 9.50 6.45 -41.08
CA LEU A 269 10.33 5.63 -41.95
C LEU A 269 10.32 6.21 -43.37
N THR A 270 11.50 6.47 -43.92
CA THR A 270 11.67 6.91 -45.32
C THR A 270 12.46 5.88 -46.10
N GLY A 271 12.04 5.59 -47.32
CA GLY A 271 12.72 4.73 -48.29
C GLY A 271 12.93 5.45 -49.60
N GLU A 272 14.16 5.48 -50.15
CA GLU A 272 14.46 6.11 -51.44
C GLU A 272 15.45 5.27 -52.24
N GLY A 273 15.13 4.95 -53.50
CA GLY A 273 15.99 4.16 -54.37
C GLY A 273 15.23 3.40 -55.45
N ASP A 274 15.79 2.27 -55.90
CA ASP A 274 15.21 1.39 -56.92
C ASP A 274 15.59 -0.08 -56.64
N LEU A 275 14.98 -1.05 -57.33
CA LEU A 275 15.18 -2.50 -57.14
C LEU A 275 16.59 -3.00 -57.50
N LYS A 276 17.35 -2.27 -58.34
CA LYS A 276 18.70 -2.68 -58.77
C LYS A 276 19.77 -2.13 -57.86
N ASN A 277 19.63 -0.88 -57.47
CA ASN A 277 20.53 -0.16 -56.58
C ASN A 277 20.10 -0.25 -55.12
N GLY A 278 18.95 -0.83 -54.80
CA GLY A 278 18.33 -0.92 -53.47
C GLY A 278 17.69 0.38 -52.99
N TYR A 279 16.74 0.27 -52.07
CA TYR A 279 16.10 1.38 -51.37
C TYR A 279 16.85 1.68 -50.08
N GLN A 280 17.38 2.90 -49.97
CA GLN A 280 17.97 3.43 -48.75
C GLN A 280 16.86 3.71 -47.73
N LEU A 281 16.93 3.06 -46.57
CA LEU A 281 15.98 3.20 -45.47
C LEU A 281 16.57 4.07 -44.36
N ASN A 282 15.82 5.08 -43.94
CA ASN A 282 16.09 5.83 -42.71
C ASN A 282 14.83 5.83 -41.85
N GLY A 283 14.94 5.30 -40.63
CA GLY A 283 13.85 5.20 -39.67
C GLY A 283 14.21 5.87 -38.35
N ASN A 284 13.24 6.51 -37.71
CA ASN A 284 13.33 6.89 -36.30
C ASN A 284 12.00 6.64 -35.58
N ALA A 285 12.10 6.34 -34.29
CA ALA A 285 10.97 6.18 -33.39
C ALA A 285 11.42 6.41 -31.95
N THR A 286 10.47 6.53 -31.03
CA THR A 286 10.71 6.54 -29.58
C THR A 286 9.97 5.40 -28.92
N LEU A 287 10.64 4.65 -28.07
CA LEU A 287 10.04 3.63 -27.23
C LEU A 287 9.71 4.27 -25.88
N PRO A 288 8.48 4.19 -25.37
CA PRO A 288 8.06 4.84 -24.14
C PRO A 288 8.98 4.58 -22.96
N ALA A 289 9.34 3.31 -22.75
CA ALA A 289 10.21 2.79 -21.68
C ALA A 289 9.89 3.28 -20.25
N ASP A 290 9.92 2.38 -19.28
CA ASP A 290 9.84 2.77 -17.87
C ASP A 290 11.07 3.61 -17.48
N LYS A 291 10.89 4.68 -16.71
CA LYS A 291 11.99 5.56 -16.25
C LYS A 291 12.69 6.33 -17.39
N GLY A 292 12.03 6.52 -18.53
CA GLY A 292 12.40 7.47 -19.59
C GLY A 292 12.54 6.82 -20.97
N PRO A 293 12.23 7.56 -22.05
CA PRO A 293 12.13 7.01 -23.40
C PRO A 293 13.47 6.54 -23.96
N VAL A 294 13.42 5.55 -24.86
CA VAL A 294 14.57 5.06 -25.63
C VAL A 294 14.40 5.47 -27.09
N ALA A 295 15.35 6.22 -27.63
CA ALA A 295 15.35 6.61 -29.04
C ALA A 295 15.78 5.43 -29.92
N LEU A 296 15.04 5.17 -31.00
CA LEU A 296 15.36 4.19 -32.03
C LEU A 296 15.77 4.92 -33.30
N LEU A 297 16.92 4.56 -33.86
CA LEU A 297 17.37 4.98 -35.18
C LEU A 297 17.68 3.75 -36.03
N LEU A 298 17.19 3.74 -37.26
CA LEU A 298 17.45 2.71 -38.26
C LEU A 298 18.04 3.37 -39.51
N GLN A 299 19.17 2.83 -39.98
CA GLN A 299 19.77 3.17 -41.26
C GLN A 299 20.13 1.88 -41.96
N GLY A 300 19.69 1.74 -43.21
CA GLY A 300 19.96 0.55 -43.97
C GLY A 300 19.61 0.69 -45.43
N LYS A 301 19.71 -0.42 -46.13
CA LYS A 301 19.42 -0.54 -47.55
C LYS A 301 18.74 -1.88 -47.79
N VAL A 302 17.65 -1.91 -48.54
CA VAL A 302 16.93 -3.14 -48.88
C VAL A 302 16.77 -3.26 -50.40
N ASP A 303 16.98 -4.44 -50.94
CA ASP A 303 16.72 -4.76 -52.34
C ASP A 303 15.96 -6.10 -52.45
N ALA A 304 15.79 -6.61 -53.68
CA ALA A 304 15.04 -7.84 -53.92
C ALA A 304 15.72 -9.08 -53.33
N SER A 305 17.04 -9.03 -53.12
CA SER A 305 17.87 -10.15 -52.68
C SER A 305 18.18 -10.13 -51.18
N GLY A 306 18.16 -8.96 -50.53
CA GLY A 306 18.55 -8.84 -49.14
C GLY A 306 18.37 -7.44 -48.53
N ALA A 307 18.83 -7.31 -47.28
CA ALA A 307 18.93 -6.05 -46.56
C ALA A 307 20.31 -5.89 -45.92
N GLN A 308 20.85 -4.67 -45.98
CA GLN A 308 22.02 -4.25 -45.23
C GLN A 308 21.58 -3.27 -44.14
N ILE A 309 21.83 -3.60 -42.89
CA ILE A 309 21.62 -2.73 -41.73
C ILE A 309 22.93 -2.00 -41.46
N ALA A 310 23.00 -0.74 -41.87
CA ALA A 310 24.16 0.11 -41.62
C ALA A 310 24.24 0.56 -40.14
N GLY A 311 23.07 0.69 -39.49
CA GLY A 311 22.98 0.96 -38.05
C GLY A 311 21.55 0.84 -37.54
N LEU A 312 21.36 0.03 -36.50
CA LEU A 312 20.16 0.01 -35.67
C LEU A 312 20.59 0.38 -34.26
N ASP A 313 20.29 1.61 -33.86
CA ASP A 313 20.75 2.21 -32.60
C ASP A 313 19.53 2.43 -31.68
N LEU A 314 19.54 1.77 -30.53
CA LEU A 314 18.65 2.06 -29.41
C LEU A 314 19.44 2.82 -28.35
N THR A 315 19.07 4.06 -28.08
CA THR A 315 19.81 4.95 -27.18
C THR A 315 18.91 5.47 -26.07
N ALA A 316 19.24 5.12 -24.83
CA ALA A 316 18.58 5.69 -23.64
C ALA A 316 19.28 7.00 -23.19
N ASN A 317 20.60 7.08 -23.34
CA ASN A 317 21.43 8.30 -23.20
C ASN A 317 22.85 8.05 -23.77
N ASP A 318 23.73 9.05 -23.68
CA ASP A 318 25.10 9.03 -24.21
C ASP A 318 25.98 7.86 -23.72
N LYS A 319 25.64 7.21 -22.61
CA LYS A 319 26.38 6.07 -22.04
C LYS A 319 25.62 4.75 -22.12
N GLN A 320 24.36 4.77 -22.55
CA GLN A 320 23.43 3.65 -22.50
C GLN A 320 22.84 3.40 -23.88
N SER A 321 23.43 2.46 -24.63
CA SER A 321 23.04 2.18 -26.01
C SER A 321 23.19 0.71 -26.40
N LEU A 322 22.35 0.28 -27.35
CA LEU A 322 22.48 -0.97 -28.09
C LEU A 322 22.59 -0.62 -29.56
N LYS A 323 23.69 -1.03 -30.19
CA LYS A 323 23.96 -0.81 -31.62
C LYS A 323 24.08 -2.15 -32.33
N LEU A 324 23.42 -2.25 -33.48
CA LEU A 324 23.46 -3.42 -34.33
C LEU A 324 23.77 -3.02 -35.76
N THR A 325 24.72 -3.71 -36.39
CA THR A 325 24.99 -3.62 -37.83
C THR A 325 24.97 -5.01 -38.43
N GLY A 326 24.64 -5.15 -39.71
CA GLY A 326 24.56 -6.48 -40.30
C GLY A 326 24.06 -6.51 -41.73
N SER A 327 23.95 -7.72 -42.26
CA SER A 327 23.33 -8.00 -43.55
C SER A 327 22.44 -9.22 -43.44
N VAL A 328 21.42 -9.27 -44.29
CA VAL A 328 20.49 -10.38 -44.44
C VAL A 328 20.36 -10.64 -45.95
N ASP A 329 20.51 -11.88 -46.38
CA ASP A 329 20.31 -12.32 -47.76
C ASP A 329 19.23 -13.41 -47.75
N TRP A 330 18.22 -13.27 -48.61
CA TRP A 330 17.12 -14.21 -48.79
C TRP A 330 16.98 -14.70 -50.25
N SER A 331 17.99 -14.47 -51.09
CA SER A 331 17.97 -14.79 -52.53
C SER A 331 17.93 -16.30 -52.82
N LYS A 332 18.59 -17.10 -51.98
CA LYS A 332 18.69 -18.57 -52.10
C LYS A 332 18.26 -19.34 -50.84
N GLY A 333 17.97 -18.62 -49.76
CA GLY A 333 17.74 -19.10 -48.39
C GLY A 333 18.02 -17.97 -47.41
N LEU A 334 17.51 -18.06 -46.17
CA LEU A 334 17.72 -17.01 -45.17
C LEU A 334 19.12 -17.13 -44.56
N SER A 335 19.98 -16.17 -44.86
CA SER A 335 21.28 -16.00 -44.21
C SER A 335 21.41 -14.59 -43.65
N ALA A 336 22.06 -14.46 -42.49
CA ALA A 336 22.24 -13.17 -41.84
C ALA A 336 23.60 -13.10 -41.14
N GLN A 337 24.21 -11.92 -41.14
CA GLN A 337 25.39 -11.62 -40.34
C GLN A 337 25.10 -10.37 -39.53
N ALA A 338 25.42 -10.38 -38.23
CA ALA A 338 25.21 -9.22 -37.39
C ALA A 338 26.36 -9.03 -36.40
N ASN A 339 26.72 -7.77 -36.19
CA ASN A 339 27.58 -7.30 -35.12
C ASN A 339 26.72 -6.56 -34.11
N ILE A 340 26.81 -6.97 -32.85
CA ILE A 340 26.03 -6.42 -31.75
C ILE A 340 26.99 -5.77 -30.77
N ASN A 341 26.72 -4.51 -30.42
CA ASN A 341 27.45 -3.77 -29.40
C ASN A 341 26.46 -3.19 -28.38
N TRP A 342 26.52 -3.70 -27.17
CA TRP A 342 25.73 -3.29 -26.03
C TRP A 342 26.62 -2.53 -25.04
N GLN A 343 26.16 -1.38 -24.58
CA GLN A 343 26.83 -0.56 -23.59
C GLN A 343 25.79 -0.04 -22.59
N ASP A 344 25.77 -0.60 -21.38
CA ASP A 344 24.89 -0.28 -20.25
C ASP A 344 23.42 -0.08 -20.64
N PHE A 345 22.94 -0.80 -21.65
CA PHE A 345 21.61 -0.61 -22.20
C PHE A 345 20.53 -1.10 -21.20
N PRO A 346 19.60 -0.24 -20.77
CA PRO A 346 18.67 -0.54 -19.70
C PRO A 346 17.42 -1.26 -20.24
N TRP A 347 17.61 -2.46 -20.79
CA TRP A 347 16.56 -3.24 -21.46
C TRP A 347 15.32 -3.52 -20.59
N HIS A 348 15.49 -3.62 -19.26
CA HIS A 348 14.38 -3.82 -18.32
C HIS A 348 13.35 -2.68 -18.37
N ARG A 349 13.76 -1.47 -18.77
CA ARG A 349 12.83 -0.36 -19.04
C ARG A 349 11.87 -0.67 -20.19
N LEU A 350 12.29 -1.48 -21.14
CA LEU A 350 11.48 -1.91 -22.28
C LEU A 350 10.68 -3.17 -21.97
N TYR A 351 11.09 -3.97 -20.98
CA TYR A 351 10.45 -5.24 -20.65
C TYR A 351 10.43 -5.45 -19.11
N ASN A 352 9.47 -4.80 -18.45
CA ASN A 352 9.35 -4.72 -16.99
C ASN A 352 8.57 -5.90 -16.36
N GLU A 353 8.09 -6.85 -17.16
CA GLU A 353 7.25 -7.96 -16.71
C GLU A 353 8.01 -9.03 -15.92
N ILE A 354 9.35 -8.97 -15.91
CA ILE A 354 10.23 -9.88 -15.17
C ILE A 354 11.06 -9.12 -14.15
N ASP A 355 11.35 -9.71 -13.00
CA ASP A 355 12.20 -9.09 -11.98
C ASP A 355 13.61 -8.82 -12.54
N GLU A 356 14.20 -7.69 -12.13
CA GLU A 356 15.56 -7.33 -12.56
C GLU A 356 16.56 -8.37 -12.01
N PRO A 357 17.34 -9.05 -12.87
CA PRO A 357 18.27 -10.07 -12.42
C PRO A 357 19.39 -9.45 -11.57
N GLU A 358 19.87 -10.19 -10.56
CA GLU A 358 21.01 -9.75 -9.73
C GLU A 358 22.31 -9.54 -10.52
N VAL A 359 22.40 -10.14 -11.71
CA VAL A 359 23.51 -9.97 -12.65
C VAL A 359 23.09 -9.07 -13.79
N ALA A 360 23.72 -7.89 -13.88
CA ALA A 360 23.46 -6.89 -14.90
C ALA A 360 24.50 -6.95 -16.03
N LEU A 361 24.04 -6.97 -17.29
CA LEU A 361 24.92 -6.89 -18.45
C LEU A 361 25.40 -5.44 -18.68
N ARG A 362 26.71 -5.21 -18.51
CA ARG A 362 27.35 -3.90 -18.72
C ARG A 362 27.75 -3.71 -20.15
N THR A 363 28.52 -4.64 -20.70
CA THR A 363 28.92 -4.60 -22.11
C THR A 363 28.71 -5.96 -22.74
N PHE A 364 28.36 -5.95 -24.02
CA PHE A 364 28.34 -7.16 -24.85
C PHE A 364 28.78 -6.78 -26.25
N THR A 365 29.81 -7.46 -26.74
CA THR A 365 30.25 -7.40 -28.13
C THR A 365 30.16 -8.79 -28.70
N GLY A 366 29.36 -8.97 -29.75
CA GLY A 366 29.19 -10.27 -30.38
C GLY A 366 29.05 -10.17 -31.89
N GLU A 367 29.66 -11.13 -32.59
CA GLU A 367 29.46 -11.35 -34.02
C GLU A 367 28.69 -12.65 -34.19
N VAL A 368 27.64 -12.62 -35.00
CA VAL A 368 26.81 -13.79 -35.28
C VAL A 368 26.61 -13.93 -36.78
N SER A 369 26.81 -15.13 -37.29
CA SER A 369 26.44 -15.56 -38.63
C SER A 369 25.37 -16.63 -38.53
N TYR A 370 24.31 -16.48 -39.30
CA TYR A 370 23.17 -17.37 -39.39
C TYR A 370 23.02 -17.84 -40.84
N THR A 371 22.84 -19.13 -41.06
CA THR A 371 22.56 -19.71 -42.37
C THR A 371 21.68 -20.94 -42.18
N ASP A 372 20.49 -20.92 -42.78
CA ASP A 372 19.58 -22.08 -42.87
C ASP A 372 19.33 -22.79 -41.53
N GLY A 373 19.03 -22.02 -40.48
CA GLY A 373 18.70 -22.55 -39.15
C GLY A 373 19.90 -22.85 -38.25
N GLN A 374 21.13 -22.71 -38.76
CA GLN A 374 22.35 -22.80 -37.98
C GLN A 374 22.89 -21.40 -37.67
N TYR A 375 23.52 -21.25 -36.51
CA TYR A 375 24.27 -20.04 -36.15
C TYR A 375 25.67 -20.37 -35.65
N LEU A 376 26.60 -19.45 -35.88
CA LEU A 376 27.95 -19.48 -35.34
C LEU A 376 28.42 -18.07 -35.05
N GLY A 377 29.30 -17.91 -34.09
CA GLY A 377 29.79 -16.60 -33.70
C GLY A 377 30.72 -16.64 -32.52
N ASN A 378 30.99 -15.47 -31.97
CA ASN A 378 31.73 -15.27 -30.75
C ASN A 378 31.13 -14.10 -29.98
N PHE A 379 31.25 -14.14 -28.66
CA PHE A 379 30.89 -13.01 -27.82
C PHE A 379 31.91 -12.77 -26.73
N ALA A 380 31.98 -11.52 -26.29
CA ALA A 380 32.62 -11.08 -25.07
C ALA A 380 31.65 -10.16 -24.33
N ALA A 381 31.49 -10.38 -23.03
CA ALA A 381 30.58 -9.64 -22.18
C ALA A 381 31.26 -9.25 -20.88
N ALA A 382 30.98 -8.04 -20.40
CA ALA A 382 31.24 -7.64 -19.02
C ALA A 382 29.90 -7.52 -18.28
N LEU A 383 29.83 -8.08 -17.09
CA LEU A 383 28.63 -8.14 -16.26
C LEU A 383 28.97 -7.69 -14.85
N ASP A 384 28.01 -7.09 -14.16
CA ASP A 384 28.10 -6.80 -12.74
C ASP A 384 27.21 -7.76 -11.97
N GLY A 385 27.79 -8.50 -11.04
CA GLY A 385 27.07 -9.26 -10.03
C GLY A 385 27.16 -8.62 -8.66
N PRO A 386 26.54 -9.23 -7.63
CA PRO A 386 26.52 -8.66 -6.28
C PRO A 386 27.91 -8.48 -5.64
N ALA A 387 28.88 -9.34 -6.00
CA ALA A 387 30.28 -9.22 -5.54
C ALA A 387 31.18 -8.38 -6.46
N GLY A 388 30.66 -7.80 -7.54
CA GLY A 388 31.39 -6.91 -8.46
C GLY A 388 31.36 -7.37 -9.92
N ALA A 389 32.20 -6.73 -10.73
CA ALA A 389 32.30 -6.96 -12.16
C ALA A 389 33.02 -8.27 -12.51
N PHE A 390 32.51 -8.97 -13.52
CA PHE A 390 33.12 -10.16 -14.11
C PHE A 390 32.95 -10.19 -15.63
N THR A 391 33.75 -10.99 -16.33
CA THR A 391 33.71 -11.13 -17.78
C THR A 391 33.33 -12.54 -18.19
N LEU A 392 32.68 -12.66 -19.35
CA LEU A 392 32.33 -13.91 -19.99
C LEU A 392 32.68 -13.83 -21.48
N SER A 393 33.35 -14.83 -22.01
CA SER A 393 33.62 -14.91 -23.45
C SER A 393 33.55 -16.34 -23.95
N SER A 394 33.02 -16.53 -25.15
CA SER A 394 33.06 -17.81 -25.83
C SER A 394 32.79 -17.67 -27.32
N PRO A 395 33.45 -18.46 -28.19
CA PRO A 395 32.84 -18.84 -29.45
C PRO A 395 31.56 -19.62 -29.17
N PHE A 396 30.54 -19.46 -30.00
CA PHE A 396 29.30 -20.21 -29.91
C PHE A 396 28.91 -20.76 -31.29
N SER A 397 28.26 -21.91 -31.31
CA SER A 397 27.65 -22.47 -32.50
C SER A 397 26.39 -23.26 -32.14
N GLY A 398 25.50 -23.46 -33.10
CA GLY A 398 24.27 -24.17 -32.81
C GLY A 398 23.17 -23.96 -33.84
N SER A 399 21.95 -24.19 -33.41
CA SER A 399 20.73 -24.00 -34.19
C SER A 399 19.62 -23.55 -33.24
N LEU A 400 18.42 -23.30 -33.76
CA LEU A 400 17.22 -23.04 -32.95
C LEU A 400 16.84 -24.19 -31.98
N LYS A 401 17.62 -25.27 -31.94
CA LYS A 401 17.42 -26.49 -31.16
C LYS A 401 18.57 -26.81 -30.20
N GLN A 402 19.72 -26.15 -30.33
CA GLN A 402 20.91 -26.42 -29.51
C GLN A 402 21.90 -25.26 -29.52
N ILE A 403 22.65 -25.10 -28.44
CA ILE A 403 23.78 -24.17 -28.32
C ILE A 403 25.02 -24.89 -27.80
N ALA A 404 26.16 -24.63 -28.42
CA ALA A 404 27.47 -25.13 -28.04
C ALA A 404 28.40 -23.95 -27.74
N LEU A 405 29.01 -23.97 -26.55
CA LEU A 405 30.04 -23.04 -26.08
C LEU A 405 31.33 -23.85 -25.89
N PRO A 406 32.09 -24.15 -26.96
CA PRO A 406 33.23 -25.08 -26.89
C PRO A 406 34.41 -24.55 -26.07
N GLN A 407 34.49 -23.24 -25.84
CA GLN A 407 35.55 -22.59 -25.08
C GLN A 407 34.96 -21.46 -24.22
N LEU A 408 34.16 -21.82 -23.21
CA LEU A 408 33.65 -20.86 -22.25
C LEU A 408 34.80 -20.40 -21.35
N LYS A 409 35.04 -19.09 -21.30
CA LYS A 409 35.98 -18.47 -20.37
C LYS A 409 35.26 -17.40 -19.56
N MET A 410 35.35 -17.52 -18.26
CA MET A 410 34.75 -16.59 -17.32
C MET A 410 35.78 -16.15 -16.29
N GLU A 411 35.91 -14.85 -16.06
CA GLU A 411 36.82 -14.28 -15.06
C GLU A 411 36.05 -13.37 -14.11
N ALA A 412 36.04 -13.71 -12.82
CA ALA A 412 35.32 -13.00 -11.77
C ALA A 412 36.28 -12.69 -10.62
N GLY A 413 36.88 -11.49 -10.65
CA GLY A 413 37.93 -11.10 -9.70
C GLY A 413 39.17 -11.98 -9.84
N GLN A 414 39.49 -12.78 -8.81
CA GLN A 414 40.57 -13.78 -8.87
C GLN A 414 40.07 -15.17 -9.34
N GLY A 415 38.76 -15.35 -9.48
CA GLY A 415 38.14 -16.61 -9.86
C GLY A 415 38.07 -16.78 -11.37
N LYS A 416 38.20 -18.02 -11.84
CA LYS A 416 38.03 -18.40 -13.26
C LYS A 416 37.21 -19.67 -13.39
N ALA A 417 36.45 -19.75 -14.48
CA ALA A 417 35.85 -21.00 -14.97
C ALA A 417 36.16 -21.13 -16.46
N GLU A 418 36.76 -22.25 -16.84
CA GLU A 418 37.13 -22.53 -18.23
C GLU A 418 36.68 -23.93 -18.64
N GLY A 419 36.18 -24.09 -19.87
CA GLY A 419 35.80 -25.40 -20.38
C GLY A 419 34.75 -25.32 -21.50
N HIS A 420 33.86 -26.31 -21.55
CA HIS A 420 32.79 -26.34 -22.55
C HIS A 420 31.41 -26.55 -21.93
N VAL A 421 30.41 -26.01 -22.62
CA VAL A 421 28.99 -26.17 -22.28
C VAL A 421 28.21 -26.39 -23.58
N ASN A 422 27.57 -27.54 -23.71
CA ASN A 422 26.66 -27.84 -24.81
C ASN A 422 25.27 -28.09 -24.24
N VAL A 423 24.23 -27.50 -24.84
CA VAL A 423 22.83 -27.65 -24.43
C VAL A 423 21.96 -27.88 -25.66
N GLN A 424 21.10 -28.89 -25.63
CA GLN A 424 20.09 -29.18 -26.64
C GLN A 424 18.70 -29.07 -26.01
N PHE A 425 17.74 -28.48 -26.72
CA PHE A 425 16.42 -28.12 -26.18
C PHE A 425 15.25 -28.38 -27.15
N ALA A 426 15.45 -29.20 -28.19
CA ALA A 426 14.40 -29.51 -29.17
C ALA A 426 13.36 -30.52 -28.69
N ASP A 427 13.81 -31.63 -28.09
CA ASP A 427 12.99 -32.78 -27.68
C ASP A 427 13.28 -33.13 -26.22
N GLY A 428 13.14 -32.15 -25.32
CA GLY A 428 13.66 -32.20 -23.95
C GLY A 428 14.98 -31.45 -23.81
N ILE A 429 15.56 -31.46 -22.60
CA ILE A 429 16.80 -30.73 -22.29
C ILE A 429 17.94 -31.73 -22.17
N ALA A 430 18.93 -31.68 -23.06
CA ALA A 430 20.18 -32.42 -22.93
C ALA A 430 21.36 -31.47 -22.73
N TRP A 431 22.34 -31.87 -21.93
CA TRP A 431 23.53 -31.08 -21.67
C TRP A 431 24.79 -31.93 -21.61
N ASP A 432 25.92 -31.32 -21.97
CA ASP A 432 27.26 -31.85 -21.80
C ASP A 432 28.17 -30.71 -21.36
N THR A 433 28.65 -30.77 -20.12
CA THR A 433 29.51 -29.73 -19.54
C THR A 433 30.72 -30.34 -18.85
N ALA A 434 31.88 -29.74 -19.12
CA ALA A 434 33.09 -29.95 -18.35
C ALA A 434 33.74 -28.59 -18.13
N LEU A 435 33.84 -28.17 -16.87
CA LEU A 435 34.41 -26.90 -16.44
C LEU A 435 35.50 -27.16 -15.40
N ASP A 436 36.64 -26.53 -15.57
CA ASP A 436 37.69 -26.43 -14.56
C ASP A 436 37.53 -25.08 -13.83
N LEU A 437 37.25 -25.15 -12.54
CA LEU A 437 37.04 -23.98 -11.69
C LEU A 437 38.32 -23.67 -10.90
N SER A 438 38.74 -22.42 -10.88
CA SER A 438 39.85 -21.96 -10.03
C SER A 438 39.43 -20.73 -9.23
N ALA A 439 39.50 -20.80 -7.90
CA ALA A 439 39.18 -19.71 -6.98
C ALA A 439 37.83 -18.99 -7.26
N LEU A 440 36.85 -19.71 -7.83
CA LEU A 440 35.55 -19.18 -8.20
C LEU A 440 34.80 -18.69 -6.97
N ASN A 441 34.35 -17.43 -6.98
CA ASN A 441 33.57 -16.85 -5.89
C ASN A 441 32.08 -16.85 -6.26
N PRO A 442 31.21 -17.66 -5.63
CA PRO A 442 29.78 -17.67 -5.94
C PRO A 442 29.04 -16.36 -5.64
N ALA A 443 29.63 -15.44 -4.86
CA ALA A 443 28.99 -14.15 -4.57
C ALA A 443 28.81 -13.23 -5.78
N TYR A 444 29.42 -13.55 -6.92
CA TYR A 444 29.11 -12.89 -8.19
C TYR A 444 27.72 -13.24 -8.75
N TRP A 445 27.04 -14.25 -8.20
CA TRP A 445 25.65 -14.58 -8.54
C TRP A 445 24.71 -14.58 -7.34
N VAL A 446 25.21 -14.83 -6.13
CA VAL A 446 24.42 -14.87 -4.88
C VAL A 446 25.20 -14.21 -3.77
N ALA A 447 24.89 -12.95 -3.47
CA ALA A 447 25.67 -12.08 -2.57
C ALA A 447 26.06 -12.73 -1.22
N GLU A 448 25.18 -13.59 -0.68
CA GLU A 448 25.31 -14.23 0.63
C GLU A 448 26.25 -15.45 0.64
N LEU A 449 26.79 -15.85 -0.51
CA LEU A 449 27.73 -16.98 -0.65
C LEU A 449 29.17 -16.55 -1.04
N PRO A 450 29.80 -15.58 -0.35
CA PRO A 450 31.17 -15.17 -0.67
C PRO A 450 32.15 -16.30 -0.37
N GLY A 451 33.10 -16.54 -1.26
CA GLY A 451 34.08 -17.59 -1.06
C GLY A 451 34.97 -17.86 -2.25
N THR A 452 35.61 -19.02 -2.24
CA THR A 452 36.43 -19.55 -3.33
C THR A 452 36.14 -21.04 -3.46
N LEU A 453 35.84 -21.50 -4.66
CA LEU A 453 35.70 -22.91 -5.02
C LEU A 453 36.65 -23.23 -6.17
N ALA A 454 37.27 -24.39 -6.13
CA ALA A 454 38.16 -24.88 -7.17
C ALA A 454 37.98 -26.39 -7.35
N GLY A 455 38.18 -26.85 -8.58
CA GLY A 455 38.09 -28.26 -8.94
C GLY A 455 37.29 -28.50 -10.22
N PRO A 456 37.30 -29.75 -10.70
CA PRO A 456 36.58 -30.12 -11.91
C PRO A 456 35.08 -30.28 -11.62
N LEU A 457 34.27 -29.81 -12.57
CA LEU A 457 32.83 -30.08 -12.66
C LEU A 457 32.57 -30.74 -14.01
N LYS A 458 32.13 -32.00 -13.99
CA LYS A 458 31.73 -32.73 -15.20
C LYS A 458 30.30 -33.22 -15.04
N SER A 459 29.44 -32.88 -15.98
CA SER A 459 28.06 -33.33 -16.00
C SER A 459 27.56 -33.51 -17.42
N LYS A 460 27.00 -34.68 -17.69
CA LYS A 460 26.35 -35.01 -18.96
C LYS A 460 25.00 -35.62 -18.67
N GLY A 461 23.94 -35.08 -19.25
CA GLY A 461 22.59 -35.58 -18.98
C GLY A 461 21.59 -35.25 -20.07
N GLU A 462 20.44 -35.90 -19.99
CA GLU A 462 19.29 -35.70 -20.86
C GLU A 462 18.00 -35.87 -20.05
N MET A 463 17.09 -34.90 -20.17
CA MET A 463 15.74 -34.94 -19.63
C MET A 463 14.75 -34.98 -20.79
N LYS A 464 14.18 -36.16 -21.06
CA LYS A 464 13.24 -36.38 -22.17
C LYS A 464 12.03 -37.16 -21.69
N ASN A 465 10.82 -36.66 -21.96
CA ASN A 465 9.56 -37.26 -21.51
C ASN A 465 9.56 -37.58 -20.00
N GLU A 466 9.99 -36.60 -19.17
CA GLU A 466 10.13 -36.73 -17.71
C GLU A 466 11.12 -37.81 -17.24
N ARG A 467 11.92 -38.39 -18.13
CA ARG A 467 13.00 -39.33 -17.79
C ARG A 467 14.35 -38.64 -17.83
N LEU A 468 15.04 -38.69 -16.71
CA LEU A 468 16.41 -38.19 -16.56
C LEU A 468 17.41 -39.32 -16.81
N SER A 469 18.42 -39.02 -17.63
CA SER A 469 19.69 -39.72 -17.74
C SER A 469 20.79 -38.76 -17.31
N LEU A 470 21.71 -39.18 -16.44
CA LEU A 470 22.75 -38.32 -15.87
C LEU A 470 24.00 -39.13 -15.56
N THR A 471 25.14 -38.59 -15.97
CA THR A 471 26.46 -38.92 -15.43
C THR A 471 27.06 -37.64 -14.90
N ALA A 472 27.39 -37.62 -13.60
CA ALA A 472 27.92 -36.45 -12.91
C ALA A 472 29.13 -36.85 -12.05
N ASP A 473 30.22 -36.08 -12.20
CA ASP A 473 31.45 -36.20 -11.42
C ASP A 473 31.88 -34.79 -10.99
N LEU A 474 31.66 -34.48 -9.72
CA LEU A 474 31.96 -33.18 -9.11
C LEU A 474 32.94 -33.38 -7.96
N ASP A 475 34.05 -32.64 -7.96
CA ASP A 475 35.00 -32.57 -6.85
C ASP A 475 35.45 -31.13 -6.61
N LEU A 476 34.54 -30.32 -6.05
CA LEU A 476 34.81 -28.92 -5.75
C LEU A 476 35.24 -28.74 -4.30
N LYS A 477 36.32 -27.99 -4.08
CA LYS A 477 36.89 -27.70 -2.77
C LYS A 477 37.22 -26.22 -2.62
N GLY A 478 37.14 -25.71 -1.40
CA GLY A 478 37.60 -24.35 -1.10
C GLY A 478 37.03 -23.80 0.20
N LYS A 479 36.59 -22.54 0.20
CA LYS A 479 35.95 -21.89 1.35
C LYS A 479 34.70 -21.14 0.91
N LEU A 480 33.58 -21.31 1.61
CA LEU A 480 32.38 -20.50 1.44
C LEU A 480 32.02 -19.86 2.77
N ARG A 481 31.68 -18.57 2.76
CA ARG A 481 31.37 -17.75 3.95
C ARG A 481 32.46 -17.82 5.02
N GLY A 482 33.72 -17.89 4.60
CA GLY A 482 34.89 -18.07 5.46
C GLY A 482 35.08 -19.48 6.04
N GLN A 483 34.19 -20.42 5.73
CA GLN A 483 34.21 -21.80 6.22
C GLN A 483 34.75 -22.77 5.16
N PRO A 484 35.51 -23.82 5.53
CA PRO A 484 35.92 -24.86 4.59
C PRO A 484 34.72 -25.51 3.88
N ALA A 485 34.77 -25.59 2.56
CA ALA A 485 33.69 -26.11 1.72
C ALA A 485 34.19 -27.27 0.85
N ILE A 486 33.41 -28.36 0.78
CA ILE A 486 33.64 -29.53 -0.07
C ILE A 486 32.31 -29.92 -0.69
N LEU A 487 32.26 -30.05 -2.01
CA LEU A 487 31.12 -30.58 -2.76
C LEU A 487 31.65 -31.71 -3.66
N GLN A 488 31.47 -32.93 -3.19
CA GLN A 488 31.86 -34.14 -3.89
C GLN A 488 30.63 -34.99 -4.18
N ALA A 489 30.40 -35.31 -5.45
CA ALA A 489 29.30 -36.16 -5.87
C ALA A 489 29.70 -36.96 -7.11
N LYS A 490 29.49 -38.27 -7.06
CA LYS A 490 29.63 -39.17 -8.20
C LYS A 490 28.36 -39.98 -8.38
N ALA A 491 27.63 -39.67 -9.45
CA ALA A 491 26.36 -40.29 -9.75
C ALA A 491 26.26 -40.67 -11.23
N ASP A 492 25.67 -41.82 -11.50
CA ASP A 492 25.35 -42.29 -12.84
C ASP A 492 23.97 -42.94 -12.83
N GLY A 493 23.17 -42.72 -13.86
CA GLY A 493 21.86 -43.37 -13.94
C GLY A 493 20.99 -42.91 -15.10
N ALA A 494 20.00 -43.73 -15.43
CA ALA A 494 18.93 -43.42 -16.37
C ALA A 494 17.65 -44.15 -15.97
N GLY A 495 16.52 -43.45 -16.00
CA GLY A 495 15.21 -44.04 -15.70
C GLY A 495 15.16 -44.66 -14.29
N GLU A 496 14.91 -45.97 -14.20
CA GLU A 496 14.84 -46.72 -12.94
C GLU A 496 16.18 -47.33 -12.50
N GLN A 497 17.30 -46.92 -13.10
CA GLN A 497 18.64 -47.38 -12.74
C GLN A 497 19.52 -46.20 -12.34
N TRP A 498 19.93 -46.12 -11.08
CA TRP A 498 20.78 -45.07 -10.54
C TRP A 498 21.82 -45.63 -9.57
N ASN A 499 23.03 -45.12 -9.64
CA ASN A 499 24.08 -45.34 -8.65
C ASN A 499 24.57 -43.99 -8.16
N LEU A 500 24.49 -43.77 -6.85
CA LEU A 500 25.13 -42.68 -6.13
C LEU A 500 26.29 -43.29 -5.34
N ASN A 501 27.47 -43.33 -5.97
CA ASN A 501 28.64 -44.02 -5.43
C ASN A 501 29.17 -43.33 -4.18
N ALA A 502 29.21 -42.00 -4.19
CA ALA A 502 29.58 -41.18 -3.06
C ALA A 502 28.92 -39.80 -3.17
N LEU A 503 28.33 -39.36 -2.06
CA LEU A 503 27.93 -37.98 -1.82
C LEU A 503 28.65 -37.49 -0.56
N GLN A 504 29.36 -36.37 -0.68
CA GLN A 504 29.94 -35.66 0.46
C GLN A 504 29.82 -34.16 0.22
N ILE A 505 28.93 -33.54 0.98
CA ILE A 505 28.75 -32.09 1.02
C ILE A 505 29.20 -31.63 2.40
N ARG A 506 30.15 -30.70 2.48
CA ARG A 506 30.61 -30.12 3.74
C ARG A 506 30.70 -28.61 3.63
N LEU A 507 30.18 -27.90 4.63
CA LEU A 507 30.37 -26.47 4.81
C LEU A 507 30.62 -26.17 6.29
N GLY A 508 31.88 -25.90 6.63
CA GLY A 508 32.35 -25.73 8.01
C GLY A 508 32.23 -27.03 8.81
N ASP A 509 31.38 -27.02 9.82
CA ASP A 509 31.07 -28.14 10.72
C ASP A 509 29.81 -28.91 10.30
N ASN A 510 29.14 -28.45 9.24
CA ASN A 510 27.98 -29.11 8.65
C ASN A 510 28.43 -30.06 7.55
N SER A 511 27.92 -31.29 7.58
CA SER A 511 28.19 -32.29 6.57
C SER A 511 26.96 -33.14 6.26
N ILE A 512 26.77 -33.46 4.98
CA ILE A 512 25.84 -34.46 4.49
C ILE A 512 26.68 -35.48 3.72
N SER A 513 26.53 -36.76 4.06
CA SER A 513 27.24 -37.83 3.37
C SER A 513 26.34 -39.03 3.15
N GLY A 514 26.52 -39.73 2.03
CA GLY A 514 25.68 -40.89 1.76
C GLY A 514 26.08 -41.63 0.51
N LYS A 515 25.39 -42.74 0.30
CA LYS A 515 25.46 -43.57 -0.90
C LYS A 515 24.12 -44.21 -1.16
N GLY A 516 23.84 -44.55 -2.40
CA GLY A 516 22.62 -45.24 -2.76
C GLY A 516 22.72 -45.91 -4.12
N SER A 517 21.86 -46.89 -4.34
CA SER A 517 21.64 -47.49 -5.63
C SER A 517 20.16 -47.78 -5.81
N LEU A 518 19.69 -47.61 -7.03
CA LEU A 518 18.38 -47.97 -7.51
C LEU A 518 18.62 -48.84 -8.73
N GLN A 519 18.29 -50.12 -8.63
CA GLN A 519 18.24 -51.02 -9.79
C GLN A 519 16.80 -51.53 -9.88
N GLN A 520 16.56 -52.82 -9.60
CA GLN A 520 15.20 -53.31 -9.33
C GLN A 520 14.76 -52.99 -7.90
N LYS A 521 15.72 -52.80 -6.99
CA LYS A 521 15.49 -52.41 -5.60
C LYS A 521 16.24 -51.13 -5.30
N LEU A 522 15.61 -50.25 -4.54
CA LEU A 522 16.20 -49.08 -3.93
C LEU A 522 16.99 -49.56 -2.70
N THR A 523 18.20 -49.06 -2.50
CA THR A 523 18.96 -49.21 -1.25
C THR A 523 19.82 -47.96 -1.09
N GLY A 524 19.70 -47.26 0.02
CA GLY A 524 20.47 -46.05 0.24
C GLY A 524 20.49 -45.62 1.69
N GLN A 525 21.55 -44.90 2.05
CA GLN A 525 21.71 -44.30 3.36
C GLN A 525 22.31 -42.90 3.20
N ILE A 526 21.69 -41.92 3.86
CA ILE A 526 22.17 -40.54 3.94
C ILE A 526 22.27 -40.17 5.42
N ASP A 527 23.46 -39.76 5.83
CA ASP A 527 23.76 -39.23 7.16
C ASP A 527 23.82 -37.70 7.06
N ILE A 528 23.05 -37.03 7.92
CA ILE A 528 22.91 -35.58 7.99
C ILE A 528 23.50 -35.12 9.32
N LYS A 529 24.55 -34.31 9.28
CA LYS A 529 25.18 -33.73 10.48
C LYS A 529 25.41 -32.24 10.28
N LEU A 530 24.38 -31.44 10.51
CA LEU A 530 24.41 -29.99 10.42
C LEU A 530 24.64 -29.38 11.80
N SER A 531 25.88 -29.45 12.28
CA SER A 531 26.25 -29.07 13.67
C SER A 531 26.13 -27.57 13.96
N ARG A 532 26.09 -26.71 12.93
CA ARG A 532 26.01 -25.25 13.09
C ARG A 532 25.34 -24.61 11.86
N LEU A 533 24.01 -24.53 11.87
CA LEU A 533 23.23 -24.04 10.73
C LEU A 533 23.58 -22.59 10.31
N ALA A 534 24.08 -21.76 11.23
CA ALA A 534 24.53 -20.39 10.94
C ALA A 534 25.67 -20.32 9.90
N GLN A 535 26.47 -21.40 9.78
CA GLN A 535 27.50 -21.53 8.75
C GLN A 535 26.90 -21.83 7.36
N LEU A 536 25.68 -22.38 7.29
CA LEU A 536 24.94 -22.55 6.03
C LEU A 536 24.34 -21.21 5.60
N TRP A 537 23.59 -20.54 6.50
CA TRP A 537 22.97 -19.24 6.23
C TRP A 537 22.95 -18.34 7.46
N PRO A 538 23.18 -17.00 7.37
CA PRO A 538 23.29 -16.12 8.53
C PRO A 538 22.05 -16.10 9.44
N GLN A 539 20.85 -16.23 8.85
CA GLN A 539 19.58 -16.19 9.59
C GLN A 539 19.21 -17.55 10.21
N LEU A 540 19.92 -18.63 9.86
CA LEU A 540 19.69 -19.94 10.46
C LEU A 540 20.54 -20.09 11.74
N ARG A 541 19.96 -20.70 12.77
CA ARG A 541 20.69 -21.05 14.01
C ARG A 541 20.31 -22.46 14.48
N GLY A 542 21.13 -23.00 15.37
CA GLY A 542 20.95 -24.34 15.93
C GLY A 542 21.69 -25.42 15.15
N GLN A 543 21.30 -26.65 15.39
CA GLN A 543 21.90 -27.84 14.80
C GLN A 543 20.84 -28.88 14.45
N VAL A 544 21.11 -29.67 13.40
CA VAL A 544 20.26 -30.80 12.97
C VAL A 544 21.14 -32.01 12.73
N THR A 545 20.78 -33.14 13.31
CA THR A 545 21.39 -34.45 13.05
C THR A 545 20.31 -35.41 12.60
N GLY A 546 20.62 -36.29 11.67
CA GLY A 546 19.66 -37.29 11.25
C GLY A 546 20.25 -38.33 10.34
N GLN A 547 19.47 -39.38 10.12
CA GLN A 547 19.81 -40.46 9.23
C GLN A 547 18.56 -40.86 8.44
N VAL A 548 18.74 -41.03 7.14
CA VAL A 548 17.72 -41.53 6.23
C VAL A 548 18.22 -42.85 5.67
N SER A 549 17.43 -43.90 5.80
CA SER A 549 17.68 -45.18 5.14
C SER A 549 16.47 -45.53 4.28
N VAL A 550 16.73 -45.91 3.03
CA VAL A 550 15.70 -46.30 2.06
C VAL A 550 16.03 -47.67 1.50
N ALA A 551 14.99 -48.46 1.28
CA ALA A 551 15.04 -49.83 0.79
C ALA A 551 13.79 -50.14 -0.07
N GLY A 552 13.66 -51.36 -0.59
CA GLY A 552 12.44 -51.82 -1.27
C GLY A 552 12.45 -51.61 -2.79
N THR A 553 11.28 -51.47 -3.42
CA THR A 553 11.15 -51.19 -4.86
C THR A 553 10.46 -49.84 -5.05
N LEU A 554 10.43 -49.28 -6.27
CA LEU A 554 9.69 -48.04 -6.55
C LEU A 554 8.18 -48.17 -6.29
N GLN A 555 7.63 -49.38 -6.42
CA GLN A 555 6.21 -49.67 -6.17
C GLN A 555 5.89 -49.95 -4.69
N ALA A 556 6.89 -50.41 -3.92
CA ALA A 556 6.77 -50.73 -2.51
C ALA A 556 8.03 -50.26 -1.76
N PRO A 557 8.24 -48.94 -1.64
CA PRO A 557 9.40 -48.39 -0.96
C PRO A 557 9.34 -48.70 0.53
N GLN A 558 10.50 -48.83 1.15
CA GLN A 558 10.67 -49.03 2.58
C GLN A 558 11.67 -48.00 3.08
N GLY A 559 11.58 -47.60 4.33
CA GLY A 559 12.56 -46.67 4.86
C GLY A 559 12.40 -46.32 6.32
N LYS A 560 13.47 -45.73 6.87
CA LYS A 560 13.48 -45.13 8.20
C LYS A 560 14.13 -43.76 8.11
N LEU A 561 13.52 -42.78 8.75
CA LEU A 561 14.01 -41.42 8.90
C LEU A 561 14.04 -41.11 10.40
N GLY A 562 15.21 -40.77 10.92
CA GLY A 562 15.36 -40.18 12.24
C GLY A 562 16.00 -38.82 12.08
N LEU A 563 15.37 -37.77 12.61
CA LEU A 563 15.88 -36.41 12.55
C LEU A 563 15.69 -35.74 13.91
N GLN A 564 16.79 -35.24 14.47
CA GLN A 564 16.81 -34.46 15.70
C GLN A 564 17.38 -33.07 15.41
N GLY A 565 16.74 -32.05 15.98
CA GLY A 565 17.21 -30.68 15.91
C GLY A 565 17.17 -30.01 17.27
N SER A 566 18.09 -29.09 17.52
CA SER A 566 18.12 -28.32 18.77
C SER A 566 18.44 -26.86 18.53
N GLN A 567 17.75 -25.98 19.25
CA GLN A 567 17.89 -24.52 19.18
C GLN A 567 17.75 -23.98 17.75
N LEU A 568 16.81 -24.53 16.99
CA LEU A 568 16.55 -24.14 15.62
C LEU A 568 15.95 -22.73 15.62
N ALA A 569 16.50 -21.83 14.80
CA ALA A 569 15.90 -20.53 14.58
C ALA A 569 16.04 -20.09 13.14
N PHE A 570 15.03 -19.39 12.65
CA PHE A 570 15.02 -18.69 11.37
C PHE A 570 14.33 -17.35 11.55
N GLN A 571 15.09 -16.26 11.39
CA GLN A 571 14.63 -14.89 11.68
C GLN A 571 14.09 -14.81 13.13
N ASP A 572 12.85 -14.37 13.30
CA ASP A 572 12.21 -14.22 14.62
C ASP A 572 11.55 -15.52 15.11
N ASN A 573 11.54 -16.57 14.30
CA ASN A 573 10.95 -17.86 14.65
C ASN A 573 11.99 -18.77 15.32
N ARG A 574 11.60 -19.42 16.42
CA ARG A 574 12.48 -20.30 17.20
C ARG A 574 11.78 -21.60 17.55
N LEU A 575 12.56 -22.67 17.61
CA LEU A 575 12.15 -24.01 18.01
C LEU A 575 13.26 -24.62 18.85
N GLN A 576 13.00 -24.85 20.13
CA GLN A 576 13.99 -25.35 21.08
C GLN A 576 14.46 -26.77 20.75
N SER A 577 13.55 -27.66 20.36
CA SER A 577 13.90 -29.02 19.92
C SER A 577 12.94 -29.55 18.87
N LEU A 578 13.45 -30.38 17.98
CA LEU A 578 12.69 -31.08 16.95
C LEU A 578 13.11 -32.55 17.01
N ASN A 579 12.16 -33.47 17.15
CA ASN A 579 12.37 -34.90 16.96
C ASN A 579 11.37 -35.41 15.94
N LEU A 580 11.83 -36.06 14.88
CA LEU A 580 11.03 -36.68 13.86
C LEU A 580 11.54 -38.11 13.65
N ASP A 581 10.69 -39.08 13.92
CA ASP A 581 10.94 -40.50 13.68
C ASP A 581 9.86 -41.01 12.72
N ALA A 582 10.26 -41.47 11.55
CA ALA A 582 9.35 -42.01 10.54
C ALA A 582 9.83 -43.36 10.02
N THR A 583 8.90 -44.29 9.83
CA THR A 583 9.17 -45.63 9.31
C THR A 583 8.12 -46.01 8.27
N LEU A 584 8.54 -46.70 7.22
CA LEU A 584 7.67 -47.32 6.21
C LEU A 584 8.10 -48.78 6.05
N ASP A 585 7.22 -49.71 6.39
CA ASP A 585 7.51 -51.14 6.33
C ASP A 585 7.21 -51.77 4.95
N SER A 586 7.56 -53.05 4.80
CA SER A 586 7.32 -53.80 3.57
C SER A 586 5.83 -54.03 3.26
N ALA A 587 4.95 -53.90 4.24
CA ALA A 587 3.50 -53.94 4.08
C ALA A 587 2.91 -52.56 3.75
N GLN A 588 3.76 -51.55 3.47
CA GLN A 588 3.37 -50.17 3.18
C GLN A 588 2.63 -49.49 4.34
N ARG A 589 2.93 -49.90 5.57
CA ARG A 589 2.45 -49.23 6.78
C ARG A 589 3.49 -48.20 7.20
N ALA A 590 3.06 -46.95 7.21
CA ALA A 590 3.82 -45.83 7.73
C ALA A 590 3.52 -45.63 9.22
N LYS A 591 4.55 -45.24 9.98
CA LYS A 591 4.42 -44.63 11.31
C LYS A 591 5.31 -43.41 11.34
N ILE A 592 4.76 -42.25 11.72
CA ILE A 592 5.45 -40.97 11.80
C ILE A 592 5.16 -40.38 13.17
N ASP A 593 6.20 -40.11 13.95
CA ASP A 593 6.13 -39.43 15.23
C ASP A 593 6.94 -38.14 15.12
N LEU A 594 6.30 -37.00 15.31
CA LEU A 594 6.90 -35.67 15.27
C LEU A 594 6.67 -34.97 16.61
N LYS A 595 7.73 -34.40 17.19
CA LYS A 595 7.67 -33.56 18.38
C LYS A 595 8.49 -32.29 18.20
N GLY A 596 7.82 -31.14 18.23
CA GLY A 596 8.41 -29.81 18.24
C GLY A 596 8.30 -29.15 19.62
N ALA A 597 9.42 -29.09 20.34
CA ALA A 597 9.70 -28.39 21.59
C ALA A 597 9.82 -26.86 21.52
N GLY A 598 9.04 -26.07 22.28
CA GLY A 598 9.35 -24.66 22.52
C GLY A 598 9.24 -23.79 21.26
N ILE A 599 8.13 -23.93 20.54
CA ILE A 599 7.81 -23.18 19.33
C ILE A 599 7.50 -21.73 19.70
N GLN A 600 8.20 -20.80 19.06
CA GLN A 600 7.99 -19.37 19.16
C GLN A 600 7.91 -18.77 17.76
N ALA A 601 6.85 -18.02 17.49
CA ALA A 601 6.65 -17.28 16.24
C ALA A 601 6.61 -15.78 16.56
N GLY A 602 7.70 -15.06 16.27
CA GLY A 602 7.90 -13.69 16.73
C GLY A 602 7.82 -13.58 18.25
N ASP A 603 6.96 -12.69 18.75
CA ASP A 603 6.73 -12.51 20.19
C ASP A 603 5.76 -13.54 20.80
N THR A 604 5.19 -14.44 19.99
CA THR A 604 4.18 -15.39 20.45
C THR A 604 4.77 -16.77 20.73
N SER A 605 4.67 -17.23 21.98
CA SER A 605 4.98 -18.60 22.36
C SER A 605 3.82 -19.54 22.06
N LEU A 606 4.04 -20.53 21.19
CA LEU A 606 3.05 -21.55 20.80
C LEU A 606 3.21 -22.87 21.59
N GLY A 607 4.36 -23.09 22.22
CA GLY A 607 4.57 -24.23 23.13
C GLY A 607 5.06 -25.50 22.44
N THR A 608 4.44 -26.66 22.72
CA THR A 608 4.89 -27.97 22.25
C THR A 608 3.89 -28.58 21.27
N LEU A 609 4.32 -28.90 20.04
CA LEU A 609 3.54 -29.65 19.06
C LEU A 609 3.97 -31.12 19.06
N THR A 610 3.03 -32.04 19.16
CA THR A 610 3.21 -33.46 18.89
C THR A 610 2.25 -33.90 17.79
N ALA A 611 2.75 -34.60 16.78
CA ALA A 611 1.92 -35.19 15.74
C ALA A 611 2.31 -36.65 15.53
N SER A 612 1.35 -37.56 15.61
CA SER A 612 1.55 -38.98 15.35
C SER A 612 0.65 -39.43 14.21
N ALA A 613 1.24 -39.88 13.11
CA ALA A 613 0.53 -40.44 11.99
C ALA A 613 0.85 -41.93 11.84
N GLN A 614 -0.16 -42.73 11.50
CA GLN A 614 0.03 -44.16 11.27
C GLN A 614 -0.97 -44.69 10.23
N GLY A 615 -0.58 -45.78 9.56
CA GLY A 615 -1.45 -46.53 8.66
C GLY A 615 -0.85 -46.74 7.27
N ASP A 616 -1.68 -47.15 6.32
CA ASP A 616 -1.30 -47.38 4.92
C ASP A 616 -2.08 -46.42 4.00
N ILE A 617 -1.92 -46.55 2.68
CA ILE A 617 -2.61 -45.68 1.72
C ILE A 617 -4.15 -45.81 1.79
N LYS A 618 -4.68 -46.95 2.23
CA LYS A 618 -6.12 -47.23 2.34
C LYS A 618 -6.70 -46.82 3.69
N LYS A 619 -5.89 -46.74 4.74
CA LYS A 619 -6.31 -46.35 6.09
C LYS A 619 -5.22 -45.52 6.75
N GLN A 620 -5.48 -44.25 6.94
CA GLN A 620 -4.57 -43.28 7.54
C GLN A 620 -5.21 -42.73 8.81
N LYS A 621 -4.42 -42.56 9.86
CA LYS A 621 -4.79 -41.87 11.09
C LYS A 621 -3.72 -40.84 11.42
N LEU A 622 -4.13 -39.65 11.84
CA LEU A 622 -3.26 -38.57 12.30
C LEU A 622 -3.84 -38.00 13.58
N ASP A 623 -3.07 -38.02 14.65
CA ASP A 623 -3.36 -37.29 15.89
C ASP A 623 -2.38 -36.12 16.00
N LEU A 624 -2.87 -34.93 16.32
CA LEU A 624 -2.10 -33.69 16.40
C LEU A 624 -2.46 -32.92 17.67
N ASP A 625 -1.49 -32.72 18.55
CA ASP A 625 -1.64 -32.01 19.80
C ASP A 625 -0.66 -30.84 19.88
N LEU A 626 -1.15 -29.65 20.22
CA LEU A 626 -0.36 -28.46 20.51
C LEU A 626 -0.69 -28.02 21.94
N ILE A 627 0.33 -27.89 22.79
CA ILE A 627 0.18 -27.44 24.18
C ILE A 627 0.99 -26.17 24.36
N GLY A 628 0.32 -25.02 24.38
CA GLY A 628 0.92 -23.70 24.56
C GLY A 628 0.19 -22.82 25.58
N PRO A 629 0.78 -21.66 25.92
CA PRO A 629 0.20 -20.73 26.91
C PRO A 629 -1.05 -20.01 26.41
N LYS A 630 -1.15 -19.71 25.11
CA LYS A 630 -2.30 -19.00 24.51
C LYS A 630 -3.25 -19.93 23.73
N LEU A 631 -2.78 -21.11 23.35
CA LEU A 631 -3.47 -22.07 22.51
C LEU A 631 -3.16 -23.48 22.98
N LYS A 632 -4.19 -24.28 23.24
CA LYS A 632 -4.09 -25.74 23.26
C LYS A 632 -4.99 -26.29 22.18
N LEU A 633 -4.55 -27.33 21.50
CA LEU A 633 -5.29 -27.94 20.41
C LEU A 633 -5.01 -29.44 20.41
N ALA A 634 -6.04 -30.25 20.20
CA ALA A 634 -5.95 -31.69 20.04
C ALA A 634 -6.92 -32.10 18.92
N LEU A 635 -6.39 -32.57 17.78
CA LEU A 635 -7.16 -32.96 16.60
C LEU A 635 -6.86 -34.41 16.26
N GLY A 636 -7.90 -35.17 15.90
CA GLY A 636 -7.79 -36.53 15.38
C GLY A 636 -8.40 -36.59 13.99
N LEU A 637 -7.64 -37.05 13.01
CA LEU A 637 -8.07 -37.23 11.63
C LEU A 637 -7.93 -38.70 11.21
N ASP A 638 -8.89 -39.20 10.43
CA ASP A 638 -8.78 -40.51 9.78
C ASP A 638 -9.30 -40.44 8.34
N GLY A 639 -8.72 -41.25 7.45
CA GLY A 639 -9.10 -41.22 6.03
C GLY A 639 -8.42 -42.28 5.16
N ASN A 640 -8.65 -42.18 3.86
CA ASN A 640 -8.05 -43.01 2.83
C ASN A 640 -7.60 -42.16 1.64
N LEU A 641 -6.63 -42.68 0.88
CA LEU A 641 -6.14 -42.05 -0.34
C LEU A 641 -6.36 -43.00 -1.52
N ASP A 642 -7.18 -42.59 -2.49
CA ASP A 642 -7.44 -43.35 -3.73
C ASP A 642 -7.22 -42.48 -4.96
N LYS A 643 -6.27 -42.88 -5.82
CA LYS A 643 -5.91 -42.17 -7.07
C LYS A 643 -5.72 -40.66 -6.89
N GLY A 644 -5.03 -40.26 -5.82
CA GLY A 644 -4.77 -38.85 -5.49
C GLY A 644 -5.91 -38.13 -4.75
N ASN A 645 -7.09 -38.75 -4.61
CA ASN A 645 -8.19 -38.23 -3.79
C ASN A 645 -8.06 -38.73 -2.36
N TRP A 646 -7.76 -37.84 -1.45
CA TRP A 646 -7.85 -38.12 -0.02
C TRP A 646 -9.28 -37.88 0.47
N ARG A 647 -9.91 -38.89 1.05
CA ARG A 647 -11.24 -38.81 1.64
C ARG A 647 -11.18 -39.29 3.08
N GLY A 648 -11.47 -38.40 4.01
CA GLY A 648 -11.41 -38.67 5.43
C GLY A 648 -12.39 -37.83 6.23
N ARG A 649 -12.08 -37.71 7.51
CA ARG A 649 -12.83 -36.91 8.46
C ARG A 649 -11.92 -36.36 9.55
N LEU A 650 -12.28 -35.20 10.06
CA LEU A 650 -11.87 -34.76 11.39
C LEU A 650 -12.72 -35.54 12.39
N ALA A 651 -12.13 -36.59 12.97
CA ALA A 651 -12.78 -37.53 13.87
C ALA A 651 -13.06 -36.91 15.24
N SER A 652 -12.17 -36.04 15.71
CA SER A 652 -12.28 -35.34 16.99
C SER A 652 -11.50 -34.03 16.95
N GLY A 653 -11.91 -33.06 17.75
CA GLY A 653 -11.22 -31.79 17.88
C GLY A 653 -11.53 -31.11 19.20
N ASP A 654 -10.50 -30.61 19.86
CA ASP A 654 -10.54 -29.81 21.08
C ASP A 654 -9.58 -28.64 20.89
N ILE A 655 -10.07 -27.40 21.04
CA ILE A 655 -9.31 -26.17 20.84
C ILE A 655 -9.58 -25.23 22.00
N GLN A 656 -8.56 -24.99 22.82
CA GLN A 656 -8.61 -24.04 23.92
C GLN A 656 -7.85 -22.77 23.56
N ALA A 657 -8.56 -21.65 23.41
CA ALA A 657 -7.97 -20.36 23.08
C ALA A 657 -8.80 -19.23 23.71
N GLY A 658 -8.13 -18.21 24.25
CA GLY A 658 -8.78 -17.02 24.81
C GLY A 658 -9.84 -17.31 25.87
N GLY A 659 -9.58 -18.30 26.73
CA GLY A 659 -10.52 -18.73 27.78
C GLY A 659 -11.73 -19.52 27.29
N GLN A 660 -11.81 -19.86 26.01
CA GLN A 660 -12.83 -20.74 25.43
C GLN A 660 -12.28 -22.16 25.23
N ASP A 661 -13.16 -23.16 25.31
CA ASP A 661 -12.88 -24.58 25.17
C ASP A 661 -13.78 -25.16 24.07
N TRP A 662 -13.35 -25.04 22.81
CA TRP A 662 -14.12 -25.43 21.64
C TRP A 662 -13.94 -26.91 21.34
N LYS A 663 -15.03 -27.67 21.46
CA LYS A 663 -15.05 -29.11 21.17
C LYS A 663 -15.89 -29.41 19.95
N LEU A 664 -15.35 -30.22 19.05
CA LEU A 664 -16.07 -30.73 17.88
C LEU A 664 -17.18 -31.68 18.35
N GLN A 665 -18.43 -31.35 18.04
CA GLN A 665 -19.58 -32.13 18.50
C GLN A 665 -19.70 -33.49 17.81
N ASN A 666 -19.45 -33.54 16.49
CA ASN A 666 -19.54 -34.74 15.67
C ASN A 666 -18.39 -34.79 14.66
N PRO A 667 -17.92 -35.99 14.27
CA PRO A 667 -16.93 -36.13 13.21
C PRO A 667 -17.37 -35.43 11.91
N ALA A 668 -16.45 -34.69 11.29
CA ALA A 668 -16.73 -33.88 10.12
C ALA A 668 -15.97 -34.39 8.90
N ARG A 669 -16.65 -34.61 7.78
CA ARG A 669 -16.02 -35.04 6.51
C ARG A 669 -14.97 -34.03 6.05
N LEU A 670 -13.79 -34.49 5.67
CA LEU A 670 -12.73 -33.66 5.11
C LEU A 670 -12.14 -34.37 3.89
N GLU A 671 -12.07 -33.68 2.76
CA GLU A 671 -11.65 -34.28 1.49
C GLU A 671 -10.66 -33.37 0.78
N ARG A 672 -9.64 -33.97 0.15
CA ARG A 672 -8.77 -33.30 -0.83
C ARG A 672 -8.79 -34.14 -2.10
N LEU A 673 -9.42 -33.62 -3.15
CA LEU A 673 -9.51 -34.28 -4.44
C LEU A 673 -8.24 -34.06 -5.26
N ALA A 674 -8.03 -34.92 -6.26
CA ALA A 674 -6.84 -34.88 -7.12
C ALA A 674 -6.76 -33.60 -7.96
N ASP A 675 -7.90 -32.95 -8.24
CA ASP A 675 -7.98 -31.65 -8.93
C ASP A 675 -7.65 -30.45 -8.02
N GLY A 676 -7.20 -30.70 -6.79
CA GLY A 676 -6.86 -29.68 -5.80
C GLY A 676 -8.04 -29.16 -4.97
N LYS A 677 -9.27 -29.62 -5.22
CA LYS A 677 -10.42 -29.21 -4.40
C LYS A 677 -10.32 -29.75 -2.99
N ILE A 678 -10.46 -28.87 -2.00
CA ILE A 678 -10.56 -29.23 -0.58
C ILE A 678 -11.98 -28.92 -0.09
N ASN A 679 -12.70 -29.93 0.38
CA ASN A 679 -14.04 -29.78 0.94
C ASN A 679 -14.02 -30.11 2.42
N PHE A 680 -14.73 -29.31 3.22
CA PHE A 680 -14.95 -29.58 4.64
C PHE A 680 -16.46 -29.62 4.87
N GLY A 681 -16.95 -30.77 5.32
CA GLY A 681 -18.37 -31.01 5.50
C GLY A 681 -18.95 -30.26 6.69
N ALA A 682 -20.27 -30.31 6.81
CA ALA A 682 -20.98 -29.69 7.91
C ALA A 682 -20.45 -30.16 9.28
N HIS A 683 -20.23 -29.22 10.19
CA HIS A 683 -19.59 -29.46 11.48
C HIS A 683 -19.99 -28.39 12.49
N CYS A 684 -19.93 -28.71 13.79
CA CYS A 684 -20.22 -27.76 14.86
C CYS A 684 -19.20 -27.89 15.98
N TRP A 685 -18.62 -26.76 16.38
CA TRP A 685 -17.77 -26.60 17.55
C TRP A 685 -18.56 -25.96 18.69
N MET A 686 -18.43 -26.48 19.89
CA MET A 686 -19.16 -26.01 21.09
C MET A 686 -18.17 -25.52 22.14
N SER A 687 -18.42 -24.35 22.74
CA SER A 687 -17.72 -23.84 23.92
C SER A 687 -18.72 -23.27 24.92
N GLY A 688 -19.01 -24.02 25.98
CA GLY A 688 -20.12 -23.70 26.88
C GLY A 688 -21.46 -23.63 26.12
N ASN A 689 -22.09 -22.46 26.13
CA ASN A 689 -23.33 -22.19 25.38
C ASN A 689 -23.08 -21.68 23.95
N ALA A 690 -21.84 -21.36 23.60
CA ALA A 690 -21.49 -20.86 22.26
C ALA A 690 -21.37 -22.02 21.28
N SER A 691 -21.83 -21.81 20.05
CA SER A 691 -21.66 -22.75 18.94
C SER A 691 -21.11 -22.06 17.70
N LEU A 692 -20.07 -22.63 17.09
CA LEU A 692 -19.55 -22.23 15.78
C LEU A 692 -19.77 -23.39 14.80
N CYS A 693 -20.79 -23.27 13.96
CA CYS A 693 -21.19 -24.31 13.02
C CYS A 693 -20.89 -23.90 11.58
N GLY A 694 -20.23 -24.79 10.84
CA GLY A 694 -20.05 -24.70 9.41
C GLY A 694 -21.03 -25.60 8.66
N GLU A 695 -21.53 -25.15 7.51
CA GLU A 695 -22.24 -26.02 6.56
C GLU A 695 -21.25 -26.82 5.68
N ASP A 696 -21.71 -27.43 4.58
CA ASP A 696 -20.78 -27.96 3.57
C ASP A 696 -20.02 -26.82 2.88
N GLN A 697 -18.70 -26.86 3.01
CA GLN A 697 -17.80 -25.80 2.57
C GLN A 697 -16.79 -26.31 1.56
N ARG A 698 -16.35 -25.39 0.70
CA ARG A 698 -15.14 -25.57 -0.12
C ARG A 698 -14.06 -24.66 0.44
N LEU A 699 -12.93 -25.23 0.83
CA LEU A 699 -11.78 -24.49 1.33
C LEU A 699 -10.85 -24.06 0.20
N MET A 700 -10.78 -24.82 -0.90
CA MET A 700 -9.94 -24.52 -2.07
C MET A 700 -10.42 -25.27 -3.33
N PRO A 701 -10.10 -24.79 -4.55
CA PRO A 701 -9.93 -23.38 -4.91
C PRO A 701 -11.28 -22.66 -4.88
N GLU A 702 -11.26 -21.32 -4.92
CA GLU A 702 -12.44 -20.46 -4.80
C GLU A 702 -13.28 -20.78 -3.55
N PRO A 703 -12.77 -20.43 -2.35
CA PRO A 703 -13.40 -20.80 -1.10
C PRO A 703 -14.89 -20.40 -1.04
N LYS A 704 -15.72 -21.32 -0.56
CA LYS A 704 -17.13 -21.10 -0.22
C LYS A 704 -17.30 -21.38 1.26
N LEU A 705 -17.37 -20.31 2.04
CA LEU A 705 -17.44 -20.34 3.50
C LEU A 705 -18.87 -20.05 3.95
N ARG A 706 -19.38 -20.88 4.84
CA ARG A 706 -20.74 -20.83 5.39
C ARG A 706 -20.65 -21.14 6.88
N TYR A 707 -20.63 -20.12 7.72
CA TYR A 707 -20.46 -20.25 9.18
C TYR A 707 -21.53 -19.50 9.96
N HIS A 708 -21.92 -20.10 11.08
CA HIS A 708 -22.87 -19.56 12.03
C HIS A 708 -22.25 -19.62 13.43
N LEU A 709 -21.94 -18.46 13.99
CA LEU A 709 -21.58 -18.28 15.38
C LEU A 709 -22.86 -17.93 16.15
N LYS A 710 -23.17 -18.67 17.21
CA LYS A 710 -24.32 -18.38 18.09
C LYS A 710 -23.87 -18.31 19.54
N GLN A 711 -24.47 -17.38 20.28
CA GLN A 711 -24.31 -17.19 21.72
C GLN A 711 -22.84 -17.10 22.20
N PHE A 712 -21.95 -16.49 21.43
CA PHE A 712 -20.56 -16.31 21.83
C PHE A 712 -20.44 -15.27 22.95
N PRO A 713 -19.86 -15.59 24.12
CA PRO A 713 -19.75 -14.67 25.24
C PRO A 713 -18.71 -13.60 24.94
N ILE A 714 -19.14 -12.35 24.78
CA ILE A 714 -18.27 -11.23 24.40
C ILE A 714 -17.23 -10.94 25.47
N GLU A 715 -17.54 -11.19 26.74
CA GLU A 715 -16.62 -11.04 27.86
C GLU A 715 -15.36 -11.92 27.74
N SER A 716 -15.39 -12.98 26.94
CA SER A 716 -14.19 -13.77 26.63
C SER A 716 -13.12 -12.97 25.87
N LEU A 717 -13.51 -11.85 25.26
CA LEU A 717 -12.61 -10.93 24.57
C LEU A 717 -11.87 -9.98 25.52
N ALA A 718 -12.11 -10.03 26.84
CA ALA A 718 -11.57 -9.09 27.83
C ALA A 718 -10.05 -8.95 27.81
N GLN A 719 -9.31 -10.00 27.45
CA GLN A 719 -7.84 -9.94 27.33
C GLN A 719 -7.33 -8.98 26.23
N TRP A 720 -8.19 -8.62 25.28
CA TRP A 720 -7.90 -7.67 24.20
C TRP A 720 -8.53 -6.29 24.43
N LEU A 721 -9.24 -6.11 25.54
CA LEU A 721 -9.89 -4.85 25.91
C LEU A 721 -9.07 -4.10 26.97
N PRO A 722 -9.16 -2.75 27.04
CA PRO A 722 -8.57 -1.97 28.12
C PRO A 722 -9.08 -2.43 29.50
N LYS A 723 -8.26 -2.32 30.55
CA LYS A 723 -8.59 -2.81 31.91
C LYS A 723 -9.77 -2.08 32.57
N ASP A 724 -10.05 -0.88 32.10
CA ASP A 724 -11.11 0.04 32.51
C ASP A 724 -12.37 -0.07 31.65
N PHE A 725 -12.39 -1.01 30.69
CA PHE A 725 -13.54 -1.29 29.83
C PHE A 725 -13.89 -2.77 29.85
N ALA A 726 -15.18 -3.08 29.99
CA ALA A 726 -15.68 -4.44 29.85
C ALA A 726 -16.93 -4.44 28.97
N TRP A 727 -17.02 -5.42 28.08
CA TRP A 727 -18.17 -5.58 27.20
C TRP A 727 -18.82 -6.92 27.49
N GLN A 728 -20.05 -6.86 28.01
CA GLN A 728 -20.84 -8.03 28.36
C GLN A 728 -21.96 -8.22 27.36
N GLY A 729 -22.17 -9.45 26.92
CA GLY A 729 -23.24 -9.76 25.97
C GLY A 729 -22.97 -11.01 25.18
N LYS A 730 -23.85 -11.27 24.22
CA LYS A 730 -23.75 -12.40 23.31
C LYS A 730 -23.53 -11.90 21.90
N LEU A 731 -22.55 -12.48 21.22
CA LEU A 731 -22.29 -12.25 19.81
C LEU A 731 -22.84 -13.42 19.00
N ASN A 732 -23.63 -13.10 17.98
CA ASN A 732 -24.03 -14.00 16.93
C ASN A 732 -23.45 -13.48 15.61
N ALA A 733 -23.03 -14.36 14.73
CA ALA A 733 -22.54 -13.95 13.42
C ALA A 733 -22.89 -15.00 12.37
N ASP A 734 -23.31 -14.53 11.20
CA ASP A 734 -23.58 -15.36 10.04
C ASP A 734 -22.65 -14.90 8.91
N LEU A 735 -21.90 -15.85 8.36
CA LEU A 735 -20.94 -15.63 7.29
C LEU A 735 -21.31 -16.50 6.10
N GLN A 736 -21.70 -15.86 5.00
CA GLN A 736 -21.90 -16.49 3.71
C GLN A 736 -20.99 -15.82 2.68
N LEU A 737 -19.86 -16.44 2.35
CA LEU A 737 -18.84 -15.82 1.53
C LEU A 737 -18.32 -16.77 0.45
N ASP A 738 -18.37 -16.32 -0.81
CA ASP A 738 -17.70 -16.94 -1.94
C ASP A 738 -16.51 -16.07 -2.35
N LEU A 739 -15.35 -16.69 -2.55
CA LEU A 739 -14.08 -16.03 -2.85
C LEU A 739 -13.50 -16.45 -4.22
N PRO A 740 -14.17 -16.13 -5.33
CA PRO A 740 -13.63 -16.36 -6.67
C PRO A 740 -12.47 -15.39 -6.99
N ALA A 741 -11.72 -15.67 -8.05
CA ALA A 741 -10.61 -14.83 -8.50
C ALA A 741 -11.04 -13.38 -8.84
N SER A 742 -12.31 -13.16 -9.18
CA SER A 742 -12.87 -11.84 -9.45
C SER A 742 -13.05 -10.96 -8.21
N GLY A 743 -13.04 -11.54 -7.00
CA GLY A 743 -13.23 -10.83 -5.73
C GLY A 743 -14.37 -11.42 -4.87
N PRO A 744 -14.48 -10.99 -3.60
CA PRO A 744 -15.44 -11.56 -2.65
C PRO A 744 -16.90 -11.28 -3.05
N ASN A 745 -17.77 -12.29 -2.89
CA ASN A 745 -19.21 -12.16 -3.08
C ASN A 745 -19.96 -12.85 -1.92
N GLY A 746 -20.83 -12.14 -1.22
CA GLY A 746 -21.48 -12.72 -0.04
C GLY A 746 -22.15 -11.74 0.89
N VAL A 747 -22.52 -12.23 2.08
CA VAL A 747 -23.11 -11.46 3.17
C VAL A 747 -22.41 -11.84 4.47
N VAL A 748 -22.12 -10.82 5.28
CA VAL A 748 -21.64 -10.95 6.66
C VAL A 748 -22.65 -10.24 7.55
N SER A 749 -23.19 -10.93 8.54
CA SER A 749 -24.06 -10.33 9.56
C SER A 749 -23.44 -10.59 10.92
N VAL A 750 -23.33 -9.56 11.75
CA VAL A 750 -22.87 -9.65 13.13
C VAL A 750 -23.90 -8.97 14.01
N ASP A 751 -24.38 -9.69 15.02
CA ASP A 751 -25.42 -9.24 15.93
C ASP A 751 -24.97 -9.45 17.37
N ALA A 752 -24.69 -8.35 18.05
CA ALA A 752 -24.31 -8.29 19.45
C ALA A 752 -25.41 -7.68 20.33
N SER A 753 -26.67 -7.71 19.88
CA SER A 753 -27.81 -7.06 20.52
C SER A 753 -28.08 -7.58 21.94
N GLY A 754 -28.62 -6.70 22.81
CA GLY A 754 -28.91 -7.01 24.21
C GLY A 754 -27.68 -7.12 25.12
N GLY A 755 -26.64 -6.31 24.87
CA GLY A 755 -25.41 -6.27 25.67
C GLY A 755 -25.33 -5.07 26.61
N THR A 756 -24.22 -4.98 27.34
CA THR A 756 -23.91 -3.88 28.27
C THR A 756 -22.44 -3.49 28.10
N LEU A 757 -22.21 -2.21 27.83
CA LEU A 757 -20.87 -1.62 27.88
C LEU A 757 -20.61 -1.16 29.31
N ARG A 758 -19.46 -1.53 29.87
CA ARG A 758 -19.08 -1.19 31.24
C ARG A 758 -17.80 -0.38 31.21
N MET A 759 -17.79 0.74 31.92
CA MET A 759 -16.64 1.63 32.04
C MET A 759 -16.31 1.82 33.51
N LYS A 760 -15.02 1.86 33.84
CA LYS A 760 -14.55 1.97 35.22
C LYS A 760 -14.32 3.43 35.60
N GLU A 761 -14.94 3.88 36.68
CA GLU A 761 -14.79 5.22 37.27
C GLU A 761 -14.47 5.11 38.76
N LYS A 762 -13.34 5.65 39.23
CA LYS A 762 -12.93 5.65 40.65
C LYS A 762 -13.12 4.28 41.34
N ASP A 763 -12.70 3.22 40.65
CA ASP A 763 -12.85 1.81 41.03
C ASP A 763 -14.27 1.20 41.01
N GLN A 764 -15.27 1.93 40.52
CA GLN A 764 -16.64 1.44 40.31
C GLN A 764 -16.93 1.20 38.84
N TRP A 765 -17.66 0.14 38.51
CA TRP A 765 -18.12 -0.13 37.14
C TRP A 765 -19.46 0.57 36.90
N LEU A 766 -19.54 1.38 35.85
CA LEU A 766 -20.77 1.97 35.33
C LEU A 766 -21.28 1.14 34.16
N ASP A 767 -22.56 0.81 34.17
CA ASP A 767 -23.19 -0.06 33.17
C ASP A 767 -24.06 0.75 32.21
N PHE A 768 -23.81 0.58 30.92
CA PHE A 768 -24.53 1.21 29.82
C PHE A 768 -25.15 0.13 28.92
N PRO A 769 -26.38 -0.33 29.24
CA PRO A 769 -27.06 -1.35 28.46
C PRO A 769 -27.51 -0.81 27.10
N TYR A 770 -27.45 -1.66 26.08
CA TYR A 770 -27.95 -1.37 24.75
C TYR A 770 -28.83 -2.49 24.20
N GLN A 771 -29.80 -2.12 23.37
CA GLN A 771 -30.81 -3.04 22.83
C GLN A 771 -30.35 -3.64 21.51
N THR A 772 -29.80 -2.84 20.60
CA THR A 772 -29.39 -3.28 19.27
C THR A 772 -27.94 -2.91 19.00
N LEU A 773 -27.16 -3.86 18.47
CA LEU A 773 -25.87 -3.62 17.84
C LEU A 773 -25.73 -4.64 16.72
N LYS A 774 -26.11 -4.23 15.51
CA LYS A 774 -26.12 -5.09 14.34
C LYS A 774 -25.34 -4.45 13.21
N LEU A 775 -24.42 -5.23 12.65
CA LEU A 775 -23.64 -4.90 11.45
C LEU A 775 -24.03 -5.89 10.35
N THR A 776 -24.37 -5.39 9.17
CA THR A 776 -24.63 -6.23 8.00
C THR A 776 -23.85 -5.68 6.81
N SER A 777 -23.02 -6.52 6.19
CA SER A 777 -22.23 -6.17 5.01
C SER A 777 -22.57 -7.11 3.86
N LYS A 778 -22.97 -6.56 2.72
CA LYS A 778 -23.14 -7.28 1.45
C LYS A 778 -21.93 -7.00 0.57
N LEU A 779 -21.20 -8.05 0.22
CA LEU A 779 -19.97 -7.99 -0.56
C LEU A 779 -20.26 -8.41 -1.99
N THR A 780 -19.72 -7.65 -2.94
CA THR A 780 -19.60 -8.01 -4.35
C THR A 780 -18.18 -7.66 -4.82
N PRO A 781 -17.69 -8.26 -5.92
CA PRO A 781 -16.34 -7.98 -6.44
C PRO A 781 -15.96 -6.50 -6.60
N LYS A 782 -16.95 -5.62 -6.86
CA LYS A 782 -16.74 -4.19 -7.13
C LYS A 782 -17.30 -3.27 -6.04
N ARG A 783 -17.99 -3.79 -5.04
CA ARG A 783 -18.74 -2.99 -4.06
C ARG A 783 -19.05 -3.76 -2.79
N VAL A 784 -18.83 -3.14 -1.64
CA VAL A 784 -19.23 -3.62 -0.32
C VAL A 784 -20.19 -2.62 0.30
N ASP A 785 -21.43 -3.03 0.52
CA ASP A 785 -22.47 -2.24 1.19
C ASP A 785 -22.56 -2.64 2.65
N THR A 786 -22.37 -1.72 3.58
CA THR A 786 -22.36 -1.95 5.02
C THR A 786 -23.40 -1.09 5.72
N GLU A 787 -24.20 -1.71 6.58
CA GLU A 787 -25.16 -1.07 7.46
C GLU A 787 -24.80 -1.40 8.92
N LEU A 788 -24.65 -0.37 9.74
CA LEU A 788 -24.50 -0.48 11.20
C LEU A 788 -25.72 0.17 11.84
N ASN A 789 -26.41 -0.59 12.68
CA ASN A 789 -27.52 -0.11 13.49
C ASN A 789 -27.23 -0.35 14.97
N PHE A 790 -27.22 0.71 15.75
CA PHE A 790 -26.98 0.70 17.17
C PHE A 790 -28.07 1.49 17.90
N VAL A 791 -28.65 0.90 18.96
CA VAL A 791 -29.68 1.50 19.80
C VAL A 791 -29.33 1.20 21.24
N GLY A 792 -28.88 2.21 21.99
CA GLY A 792 -28.54 2.06 23.41
C GLY A 792 -29.06 3.22 24.23
N GLY A 793 -29.83 2.97 25.29
CA GLY A 793 -30.64 3.98 25.99
C GLY A 793 -29.93 5.34 26.19
N LYS A 794 -28.91 5.39 27.06
CA LYS A 794 -28.06 6.60 27.22
C LYS A 794 -26.99 6.76 26.15
N LEU A 795 -26.66 5.69 25.42
CA LEU A 795 -25.65 5.70 24.35
C LEU A 795 -26.21 6.24 23.01
N GLY A 796 -27.49 6.61 22.97
CA GLY A 796 -28.18 7.08 21.78
C GLY A 796 -28.45 6.01 20.73
N GLU A 797 -28.93 6.48 19.59
CA GLU A 797 -29.17 5.70 18.38
C GLU A 797 -28.15 6.13 17.31
N LEU A 798 -27.46 5.16 16.71
CA LEU A 798 -26.51 5.39 15.62
C LEU A 798 -26.86 4.48 14.45
N MET A 799 -27.12 5.09 13.30
CA MET A 799 -27.29 4.42 12.03
C MET A 799 -26.21 4.88 11.06
N VAL A 800 -25.47 3.93 10.45
CA VAL A 800 -24.45 4.21 9.44
C VAL A 800 -24.73 3.34 8.22
N GLN A 801 -24.76 3.97 7.04
CA GLN A 801 -24.84 3.29 5.75
C GLN A 801 -23.64 3.69 4.92
N ALA A 802 -22.79 2.72 4.56
CA ALA A 802 -21.55 2.96 3.84
C ALA A 802 -21.39 2.01 2.66
N GLN A 803 -20.75 2.50 1.61
CA GLN A 803 -20.42 1.78 0.38
C GLN A 803 -18.92 1.93 0.14
N LEU A 804 -18.26 0.81 -0.09
CA LEU A 804 -16.83 0.71 -0.30
C LEU A 804 -16.55 0.07 -1.65
N ASN A 805 -15.66 0.65 -2.46
CA ASN A 805 -15.12 -0.02 -3.65
C ASN A 805 -13.78 -0.72 -3.28
N PRO A 806 -13.71 -2.06 -3.32
CA PRO A 806 -12.52 -2.79 -2.90
C PRO A 806 -11.39 -2.83 -3.95
N LEU A 807 -11.63 -2.41 -5.20
CA LEU A 807 -10.65 -2.53 -6.30
C LEU A 807 -9.44 -1.58 -6.18
N PRO A 808 -9.62 -0.28 -5.88
CA PRO A 808 -8.48 0.64 -5.77
C PRO A 808 -7.69 0.43 -4.46
N LYS A 809 -6.37 0.71 -4.48
CA LYS A 809 -5.49 0.58 -3.30
C LYS A 809 -6.00 1.34 -2.06
N ASN A 810 -6.52 2.55 -2.27
CA ASN A 810 -7.06 3.42 -1.22
C ASN A 810 -8.48 3.04 -0.75
N LYS A 811 -9.14 2.09 -1.43
CA LYS A 811 -10.46 1.54 -1.04
C LYS A 811 -11.48 2.66 -0.76
N PRO A 812 -11.94 3.41 -1.78
CA PRO A 812 -12.74 4.60 -1.54
C PRO A 812 -14.08 4.24 -0.90
N LEU A 813 -14.41 5.01 0.13
CA LEU A 813 -15.57 4.88 1.00
C LEU A 813 -16.53 6.03 0.72
N SER A 814 -17.82 5.76 0.73
CA SER A 814 -18.89 6.76 0.64
C SER A 814 -20.07 6.33 1.51
N GLY A 815 -20.80 7.24 2.14
CA GLY A 815 -21.88 6.85 3.03
C GLY A 815 -22.54 8.00 3.77
N SER A 816 -23.44 7.66 4.68
CA SER A 816 -24.12 8.59 5.58
C SER A 816 -24.22 8.02 6.99
N PHE A 817 -24.33 8.91 7.97
CA PHE A 817 -24.58 8.55 9.36
C PHE A 817 -25.64 9.45 9.99
N ARG A 818 -26.35 8.91 10.98
CA ARG A 818 -27.28 9.64 11.84
C ARG A 818 -27.06 9.19 13.27
N LEU A 819 -26.83 10.15 14.16
CA LEU A 819 -26.71 10.00 15.61
C LEU A 819 -27.89 10.73 16.26
N SER A 820 -28.58 10.09 17.19
CA SER A 820 -29.66 10.73 17.94
C SER A 820 -29.63 10.38 19.43
N GLY A 821 -29.79 11.38 20.29
CA GLY A 821 -30.07 11.17 21.71
C GLY A 821 -28.93 10.59 22.53
N LEU A 822 -27.66 10.73 22.12
CA LEU A 822 -26.52 10.33 22.95
C LEU A 822 -26.45 11.24 24.18
N ASP A 823 -26.52 10.64 25.37
CA ASP A 823 -26.43 11.34 26.66
C ASP A 823 -24.95 11.51 27.04
N LEU A 824 -24.50 12.76 27.18
CA LEU A 824 -23.10 13.07 27.46
C LEU A 824 -22.62 12.53 28.82
N SER A 825 -23.52 12.14 29.72
CA SER A 825 -23.16 11.51 31.00
C SER A 825 -22.37 10.21 30.85
N VAL A 826 -22.46 9.55 29.68
CA VAL A 826 -21.65 8.36 29.39
C VAL A 826 -20.15 8.67 29.27
N ALA A 827 -19.78 9.92 29.00
CA ALA A 827 -18.39 10.35 28.87
C ALA A 827 -17.72 10.76 30.20
N ARG A 828 -18.48 10.80 31.30
CA ARG A 828 -18.00 11.23 32.63
C ARG A 828 -16.75 10.48 33.12
N PRO A 829 -16.59 9.14 32.94
CA PRO A 829 -15.37 8.43 33.36
C PRO A 829 -14.07 8.96 32.74
N PHE A 830 -14.16 9.65 31.59
CA PHE A 830 -13.01 10.19 30.87
C PHE A 830 -12.66 11.63 31.28
N VAL A 831 -13.48 12.27 32.12
CA VAL A 831 -13.28 13.67 32.60
C VAL A 831 -13.35 13.74 34.13
N PRO A 832 -12.33 13.22 34.85
CA PRO A 832 -12.40 13.02 36.30
C PRO A 832 -12.58 14.30 37.13
N MET A 833 -12.19 15.47 36.58
CA MET A 833 -12.39 16.80 37.19
C MET A 833 -13.85 17.30 37.13
N VAL A 834 -14.72 16.60 36.38
CA VAL A 834 -16.13 16.95 36.19
C VAL A 834 -17.01 16.02 37.02
N GLU A 835 -17.76 16.57 37.97
CA GLU A 835 -18.68 15.77 38.80
C GLU A 835 -20.01 15.50 38.09
N LYS A 836 -20.54 16.52 37.41
CA LYS A 836 -21.80 16.48 36.66
C LYS A 836 -21.52 16.82 35.20
N LEU A 837 -21.81 15.86 34.32
CA LEU A 837 -21.74 16.01 32.88
C LEU A 837 -23.05 15.49 32.30
N THR A 838 -23.89 16.37 31.77
CA THR A 838 -25.15 15.99 31.11
C THR A 838 -25.30 16.74 29.80
N GLY A 839 -26.15 16.24 28.91
CA GLY A 839 -26.47 16.89 27.63
C GLY A 839 -26.89 15.87 26.59
N ARG A 840 -27.60 16.32 25.55
CA ARG A 840 -28.05 15.46 24.45
C ARG A 840 -27.33 15.84 23.16
N LEU A 841 -26.59 14.88 22.60
CA LEU A 841 -25.88 15.00 21.34
C LEU A 841 -26.69 14.36 20.19
N ASN A 842 -26.91 15.13 19.13
CA ASN A 842 -27.51 14.67 17.87
C ASN A 842 -26.61 15.04 16.71
N GLY A 843 -26.60 14.26 15.63
CA GLY A 843 -25.81 14.61 14.46
C GLY A 843 -26.19 13.84 13.21
N SER A 844 -25.83 14.39 12.06
CA SER A 844 -25.99 13.72 10.77
C SER A 844 -25.00 14.24 9.75
N GLY A 845 -24.61 13.38 8.81
CA GLY A 845 -23.65 13.75 7.79
C GLY A 845 -23.34 12.64 6.80
N THR A 846 -22.35 12.89 5.96
CA THR A 846 -21.80 11.96 4.98
C THR A 846 -20.37 11.55 5.34
N ILE A 847 -20.00 10.36 4.89
CA ILE A 847 -18.66 9.80 5.00
C ILE A 847 -18.13 9.65 3.57
N SER A 848 -16.89 10.02 3.32
CA SER A 848 -16.22 9.94 2.02
C SER A 848 -14.72 9.63 2.21
N GLY A 849 -13.89 9.62 1.15
CA GLY A 849 -12.44 9.42 1.27
C GLY A 849 -12.00 7.96 1.14
N GLY A 850 -10.85 7.60 1.71
CA GLY A 850 -10.33 6.22 1.69
C GLY A 850 -10.68 5.45 2.97
N LEU A 851 -10.68 4.11 2.92
CA LEU A 851 -11.02 3.28 4.10
C LEU A 851 -10.15 3.57 5.33
N LEU A 852 -8.87 3.91 5.13
CA LEU A 852 -7.92 4.23 6.21
C LEU A 852 -7.84 5.73 6.53
N ALA A 853 -8.48 6.58 5.72
CA ALA A 853 -8.52 8.03 5.89
C ALA A 853 -9.90 8.56 5.47
N PRO A 854 -10.94 8.28 6.28
CA PRO A 854 -12.30 8.71 5.97
C PRO A 854 -12.47 10.22 6.23
N LEU A 855 -13.14 10.91 5.31
CA LEU A 855 -13.52 12.30 5.42
C LEU A 855 -14.99 12.38 5.83
N VAL A 856 -15.27 13.05 6.95
CA VAL A 856 -16.64 13.20 7.48
C VAL A 856 -17.12 14.62 7.20
N ASN A 857 -18.32 14.77 6.65
CA ASN A 857 -18.97 16.08 6.45
C ASN A 857 -20.34 16.07 7.10
N GLY A 858 -20.64 16.98 8.02
CA GLY A 858 -21.92 16.94 8.72
C GLY A 858 -22.08 17.98 9.81
N THR A 859 -23.18 17.86 10.55
CA THR A 859 -23.50 18.70 11.70
C THR A 859 -23.70 17.85 12.94
N VAL A 860 -23.14 18.29 14.06
CA VAL A 860 -23.34 17.73 15.39
C VAL A 860 -23.82 18.85 16.31
N GLN A 861 -24.86 18.60 17.09
CA GLN A 861 -25.49 19.56 17.99
C GLN A 861 -25.56 18.98 19.40
N LEU A 862 -25.01 19.71 20.36
CA LEU A 862 -25.20 19.49 21.79
C LEU A 862 -26.29 20.43 22.29
N SER A 863 -27.26 19.87 23.00
CA SER A 863 -28.38 20.58 23.63
C SER A 863 -28.48 20.23 25.11
N ASP A 864 -28.99 21.18 25.90
CA ASP A 864 -29.18 21.03 27.35
C ASP A 864 -27.93 20.55 28.10
N GLY A 865 -26.75 21.01 27.67
CA GLY A 865 -25.49 20.61 28.27
C GLY A 865 -25.30 21.22 29.67
N GLU A 866 -24.80 20.42 30.60
CA GLU A 866 -24.41 20.88 31.94
C GLU A 866 -23.05 20.28 32.31
N VAL A 867 -22.13 21.12 32.78
CA VAL A 867 -20.79 20.75 33.22
C VAL A 867 -20.51 21.45 34.54
N SER A 868 -20.33 20.70 35.63
CA SER A 868 -19.97 21.25 36.94
C SER A 868 -19.12 20.26 37.75
N GLY A 869 -18.34 20.75 38.71
CA GLY A 869 -17.53 19.93 39.61
C GLY A 869 -16.77 20.80 40.62
N ALA A 870 -16.31 20.19 41.71
CA ALA A 870 -15.60 20.90 42.78
C ALA A 870 -14.26 21.53 42.33
N GLU A 871 -13.60 20.92 41.34
CA GLU A 871 -12.34 21.41 40.78
C GLU A 871 -12.53 22.36 39.58
N LEU A 872 -13.77 22.56 39.11
CA LEU A 872 -14.03 23.45 37.99
C LEU A 872 -14.20 24.90 38.46
N PRO A 873 -13.54 25.86 37.80
CA PRO A 873 -13.61 27.26 38.20
C PRO A 873 -15.00 27.88 37.99
N MET A 874 -15.84 27.29 37.13
CA MET A 874 -17.22 27.73 36.90
C MET A 874 -18.12 26.55 36.51
N GLU A 875 -19.42 26.70 36.74
CA GLU A 875 -20.44 25.80 36.19
C GLU A 875 -20.88 26.28 34.79
N LEU A 876 -21.08 25.35 33.87
CA LEU A 876 -21.68 25.58 32.56
C LEU A 876 -23.09 25.00 32.58
N GLN A 877 -24.11 25.83 32.40
CA GLN A 877 -25.53 25.45 32.35
C GLN A 877 -26.13 25.82 31.00
N ASN A 878 -27.10 25.04 30.51
CA ASN A 878 -27.73 25.26 29.20
C ASN A 878 -26.70 25.40 28.07
N LEU A 879 -25.62 24.62 28.11
CA LEU A 879 -24.59 24.61 27.08
C LEU A 879 -25.20 24.10 25.77
N GLN A 880 -25.16 24.96 24.76
CA GLN A 880 -25.62 24.70 23.41
C GLN A 880 -24.42 24.87 22.48
N LEU A 881 -24.06 23.82 21.75
CA LEU A 881 -22.90 23.83 20.86
C LEU A 881 -23.28 23.19 19.52
N THR A 882 -23.01 23.89 18.43
CA THR A 882 -23.12 23.38 17.06
C THR A 882 -21.72 23.22 16.49
N ALA A 883 -21.41 22.01 16.02
CA ALA A 883 -20.18 21.64 15.35
C ALA A 883 -20.47 21.30 13.88
N LEU A 884 -19.89 22.07 12.97
CA LEU A 884 -20.03 21.92 11.52
C LEU A 884 -18.74 21.30 10.99
N ILE A 885 -18.77 20.00 10.68
CA ILE A 885 -17.61 19.21 10.28
C ILE A 885 -17.50 19.25 8.75
N ALA A 886 -16.32 19.61 8.24
CA ALA A 886 -15.97 19.62 6.83
C ALA A 886 -14.62 18.92 6.63
N GLY A 887 -14.66 17.63 6.30
CA GLY A 887 -13.50 16.76 6.10
C GLY A 887 -12.68 16.61 7.38
N GLU A 888 -11.57 17.35 7.45
CA GLU A 888 -10.60 17.34 8.54
C GLU A 888 -10.63 18.63 9.37
N SER A 889 -11.73 19.38 9.27
CA SER A 889 -11.94 20.61 10.02
C SER A 889 -13.34 20.66 10.63
N VAL A 890 -13.49 21.38 11.73
CA VAL A 890 -14.77 21.63 12.40
C VAL A 890 -14.87 23.11 12.74
N ARG A 891 -16.01 23.71 12.40
CA ARG A 891 -16.42 25.03 12.90
C ARG A 891 -17.31 24.84 14.12
N LEU A 892 -16.92 25.44 15.23
CA LEU A 892 -17.66 25.43 16.49
C LEU A 892 -18.37 26.77 16.67
N ASP A 893 -19.61 26.70 17.14
CA ASP A 893 -20.41 27.87 17.55
C ASP A 893 -21.32 27.46 18.70
N GLY A 894 -21.22 28.14 19.84
CA GLY A 894 -22.00 27.79 21.00
C GLY A 894 -22.01 28.83 22.10
N GLY A 895 -22.89 28.62 23.06
CA GLY A 895 -23.06 29.46 24.23
C GLY A 895 -23.55 28.69 25.44
N TRP A 896 -23.35 29.27 26.61
CA TRP A 896 -23.77 28.72 27.89
C TRP A 896 -24.18 29.83 28.86
N LYS A 897 -24.86 29.44 29.94
CA LYS A 897 -25.15 30.26 31.11
C LYS A 897 -24.33 29.78 32.29
N SER A 898 -24.03 30.65 33.23
CA SER A 898 -23.31 30.31 34.46
C SER A 898 -23.85 31.13 35.62
N GLY A 899 -24.27 30.48 36.71
CA GLY A 899 -24.96 31.12 37.82
C GLY A 899 -26.24 31.87 37.42
N LYS A 900 -26.56 32.96 38.14
CA LYS A 900 -27.84 33.68 37.98
C LYS A 900 -27.89 34.59 36.75
N SER A 901 -26.77 35.19 36.35
CA SER A 901 -26.71 36.22 35.31
C SER A 901 -25.57 36.04 34.30
N GLY A 902 -24.63 35.12 34.54
CA GLY A 902 -23.46 34.93 33.69
C GLY A 902 -23.82 34.28 32.35
N GLN A 903 -23.24 34.79 31.28
CA GLN A 903 -23.40 34.26 29.92
C GLN A 903 -22.05 34.21 29.21
N GLY A 904 -21.80 33.15 28.46
CA GLY A 904 -20.61 32.99 27.65
C GLY A 904 -20.90 32.42 26.27
N SER A 905 -20.01 32.71 25.34
CA SER A 905 -20.03 32.22 23.96
C SER A 905 -18.64 31.76 23.52
N LEU A 906 -18.59 30.71 22.72
CA LEU A 906 -17.40 30.15 22.10
C LEU A 906 -17.67 29.97 20.60
N ASN A 907 -16.81 30.52 19.75
CA ASN A 907 -16.85 30.24 18.32
C ASN A 907 -15.45 30.11 17.74
N GLY A 908 -15.32 29.42 16.61
CA GLY A 908 -14.01 29.27 15.96
C GLY A 908 -13.90 28.00 15.12
N ASN A 909 -12.67 27.68 14.70
CA ASN A 909 -12.38 26.53 13.86
C ASN A 909 -11.27 25.67 14.48
N VAL A 910 -11.37 24.35 14.28
CA VAL A 910 -10.32 23.38 14.61
C VAL A 910 -10.07 22.51 13.38
N ALA A 911 -8.81 22.33 12.98
CA ALA A 911 -8.41 21.48 11.85
C ALA A 911 -7.31 20.51 12.28
N TRP A 912 -7.32 19.27 11.78
CA TRP A 912 -6.40 18.20 12.22
C TRP A 912 -5.72 17.42 11.09
N GLY A 913 -5.84 17.84 9.82
CA GLY A 913 -5.35 17.10 8.66
C GLY A 913 -3.84 16.79 8.70
N GLN A 914 -2.99 17.80 8.57
CA GLN A 914 -1.53 17.63 8.65
C GLN A 914 -0.99 17.89 10.07
N ALA A 915 -1.58 18.86 10.76
CA ALA A 915 -1.24 19.24 12.13
C ALA A 915 -2.49 19.78 12.82
N LEU A 916 -2.52 19.73 14.15
CA LEU A 916 -3.61 20.33 14.93
C LEU A 916 -3.48 21.86 14.87
N VAL A 917 -4.49 22.49 14.30
CA VAL A 917 -4.66 23.95 14.26
C VAL A 917 -5.95 24.31 14.94
N VAL A 918 -5.88 25.19 15.94
CA VAL A 918 -7.05 25.68 16.71
C VAL A 918 -7.08 27.19 16.56
N ASP A 919 -8.25 27.78 16.32
CA ASP A 919 -8.51 29.22 16.43
C ASP A 919 -9.92 29.40 17.01
N LEU A 920 -10.00 29.73 18.29
CA LEU A 920 -11.23 29.89 19.07
C LEU A 920 -11.28 31.28 19.70
N ALA A 921 -12.46 31.90 19.66
CA ALA A 921 -12.76 33.12 20.41
C ALA A 921 -13.76 32.81 21.52
N LEU A 922 -13.40 33.17 22.75
CA LEU A 922 -14.16 32.99 23.97
C LEU A 922 -14.58 34.37 24.49
N LYS A 923 -15.88 34.62 24.62
CA LYS A 923 -16.41 35.85 25.23
C LYS A 923 -17.34 35.52 26.37
N GLY A 924 -17.28 36.30 27.44
CA GLY A 924 -18.15 36.12 28.60
C GLY A 924 -18.52 37.43 29.27
N THR A 925 -19.68 37.44 29.91
CA THR A 925 -20.20 38.56 30.71
C THR A 925 -20.67 38.04 32.06
N GLN A 926 -20.25 38.71 33.14
CA GLN A 926 -20.62 38.39 34.53
C GLN A 926 -20.48 36.90 34.90
N LEU A 927 -19.42 36.23 34.43
CA LEU A 927 -19.21 34.81 34.72
C LEU A 927 -18.75 34.64 36.17
N PRO A 928 -19.48 33.89 37.01
CA PRO A 928 -19.02 33.58 38.36
C PRO A 928 -17.88 32.56 38.30
N VAL A 929 -16.69 32.97 38.75
CA VAL A 929 -15.49 32.14 38.84
C VAL A 929 -15.17 31.90 40.31
N THR A 930 -15.14 30.65 40.74
CA THR A 930 -14.74 30.25 42.09
C THR A 930 -13.42 29.50 42.02
N VAL A 931 -12.41 29.97 42.75
CA VAL A 931 -11.12 29.31 42.91
C VAL A 931 -11.04 28.88 44.37
N GLU A 932 -11.54 27.70 44.70
CA GLU A 932 -11.54 27.23 46.09
C GLU A 932 -10.12 26.94 46.61
N PRO A 933 -9.80 27.22 47.89
CA PRO A 933 -10.61 27.95 48.88
C PRO A 933 -10.42 29.48 48.83
N TYR A 934 -9.77 30.02 47.80
CA TYR A 934 -9.15 31.36 47.82
C TYR A 934 -10.01 32.50 47.28
N ALA A 935 -10.83 32.32 46.24
CA ALA A 935 -11.49 33.46 45.59
C ALA A 935 -12.88 33.13 45.03
N LYS A 936 -13.75 34.14 45.07
CA LYS A 936 -15.05 34.18 44.37
C LYS A 936 -15.12 35.46 43.57
N LEU A 937 -15.06 35.35 42.25
CA LEU A 937 -14.86 36.45 41.32
C LEU A 937 -16.01 36.51 40.32
N GLU A 938 -16.37 37.71 39.87
CA GLU A 938 -17.15 37.91 38.66
C GLU A 938 -16.20 38.33 37.55
N VAL A 939 -16.18 37.57 36.45
CA VAL A 939 -15.18 37.72 35.38
C VAL A 939 -15.88 37.94 34.03
N ALA A 940 -15.36 38.86 33.23
CA ALA A 940 -15.76 39.09 31.84
C ALA A 940 -14.55 38.93 30.91
N PRO A 941 -14.31 37.71 30.36
CA PRO A 941 -13.21 37.45 29.44
C PRO A 941 -13.59 37.78 27.99
N ASP A 942 -12.64 38.29 27.22
CA ASP A 942 -12.63 38.38 25.75
C ASP A 942 -11.27 37.85 25.26
N LEU A 943 -11.22 36.54 25.00
CA LEU A 943 -9.98 35.80 24.76
C LEU A 943 -9.98 35.14 23.38
N LYS A 944 -8.82 35.16 22.73
CA LYS A 944 -8.50 34.40 21.53
C LYS A 944 -7.52 33.28 21.91
N ILE A 945 -7.90 32.05 21.62
CA ILE A 945 -7.12 30.84 21.88
C ILE A 945 -6.74 30.25 20.53
N SER A 946 -5.45 30.16 20.23
CA SER A 946 -4.96 29.59 18.97
C SER A 946 -3.88 28.55 19.22
N MET A 947 -3.81 27.51 18.39
CA MET A 947 -2.78 26.47 18.45
C MET A 947 -2.29 26.15 17.04
N ALA A 948 -1.00 25.94 16.88
CA ALA A 948 -0.42 25.41 15.65
C ALA A 948 0.68 24.39 16.02
N GLY A 949 0.41 23.10 15.84
CA GLY A 949 1.30 22.04 16.33
C GLY A 949 1.27 21.95 17.86
N ASP A 950 2.44 22.03 18.51
CA ASP A 950 2.59 21.92 19.97
C ASP A 950 2.69 23.28 20.69
N GLU A 951 2.39 24.39 20.01
CA GLU A 951 2.40 25.75 20.58
C GLU A 951 0.97 26.27 20.79
N LEU A 952 0.60 26.53 22.04
CA LEU A 952 -0.68 27.11 22.46
C LEU A 952 -0.51 28.60 22.74
N LYS A 953 -1.25 29.46 22.05
CA LYS A 953 -1.28 30.90 22.29
C LYS A 953 -2.64 31.35 22.83
N ILE A 954 -2.63 32.08 23.93
CA ILE A 954 -3.81 32.70 24.56
C ILE A 954 -3.59 34.20 24.63
N ALA A 955 -4.47 34.99 23.99
CA ALA A 955 -4.36 36.45 23.98
C ALA A 955 -5.71 37.12 24.22
N GLY A 956 -5.75 38.29 24.85
CA GLY A 956 -6.98 39.08 24.98
C GLY A 956 -7.10 39.84 26.29
N LYS A 957 -8.34 40.14 26.70
CA LYS A 957 -8.61 40.94 27.90
C LYS A 957 -9.49 40.17 28.88
N VAL A 958 -9.17 40.24 30.17
CA VAL A 958 -9.98 39.69 31.26
C VAL A 958 -10.31 40.81 32.25
N GLN A 959 -11.59 41.10 32.41
CA GLN A 959 -12.06 42.04 33.44
C GLN A 959 -12.56 41.28 34.66
N VAL A 960 -12.15 41.73 35.84
CA VAL A 960 -12.63 41.25 37.14
C VAL A 960 -13.26 42.43 37.88
N PRO A 961 -14.48 42.86 37.50
CA PRO A 961 -15.11 44.05 38.07
C PRO A 961 -15.32 43.96 39.59
N LYS A 962 -15.75 42.79 40.09
CA LYS A 962 -16.01 42.58 41.52
C LYS A 962 -15.71 41.16 41.99
N GLY A 963 -15.51 41.01 43.30
CA GLY A 963 -15.28 39.69 43.91
C GLY A 963 -14.74 39.78 45.33
N GLU A 964 -14.38 38.64 45.88
CA GLU A 964 -13.72 38.51 47.18
C GLU A 964 -12.60 37.46 47.10
N ILE A 965 -11.42 37.81 47.61
CA ILE A 965 -10.24 36.96 47.73
C ILE A 965 -9.95 36.77 49.22
N THR A 966 -9.99 35.54 49.72
CA THR A 966 -9.73 35.19 51.11
C THR A 966 -8.61 34.16 51.24
N VAL A 967 -7.51 34.51 51.91
CA VAL A 967 -6.38 33.59 52.14
C VAL A 967 -6.25 33.28 53.63
N ARG A 968 -6.51 32.02 54.02
CA ARG A 968 -6.54 31.58 55.43
C ARG A 968 -5.23 30.96 55.90
N GLU A 969 -4.53 30.21 55.04
CA GLU A 969 -3.25 29.54 55.33
C GLU A 969 -2.34 29.67 54.09
N LEU A 970 -1.03 29.70 54.28
CA LEU A 970 -0.07 29.61 53.16
C LEU A 970 -0.08 28.16 52.63
N PRO A 971 -0.10 27.94 51.30
CA PRO A 971 0.15 26.62 50.75
C PRO A 971 1.46 26.06 51.32
N PRO A 972 1.56 24.75 51.60
CA PRO A 972 2.84 24.16 51.98
C PRO A 972 3.86 24.51 50.88
N SER A 973 4.90 25.25 51.23
CA SER A 973 5.97 25.56 50.28
C SER A 973 6.64 24.26 49.88
N THR A 974 6.28 23.73 48.72
CA THR A 974 6.97 22.59 48.13
C THR A 974 8.40 23.04 47.88
N VAL A 975 9.36 22.43 48.59
CA VAL A 975 10.78 22.61 48.30
C VAL A 975 10.95 22.23 46.84
N LYS A 976 11.15 23.24 45.97
CA LYS A 976 11.34 23.01 44.55
C LYS A 976 12.65 22.24 44.42
N VAL A 977 12.54 20.97 44.05
CA VAL A 977 13.71 20.14 43.79
C VAL A 977 14.38 20.74 42.55
N SER A 978 15.68 20.96 42.62
CA SER A 978 16.45 21.55 41.53
C SER A 978 16.36 20.65 40.28
N ASP A 979 16.32 21.26 39.09
CA ASP A 979 16.15 20.58 37.79
C ASP A 979 17.27 19.56 37.48
N ASP A 980 18.32 19.52 38.30
CA ASP A 980 19.46 18.61 38.23
C ASP A 980 19.34 17.35 39.11
N THR A 981 18.21 17.15 39.80
CA THR A 981 18.02 16.02 40.72
C THR A 981 17.48 14.79 39.99
N ILE A 982 18.27 13.72 39.92
CA ILE A 982 17.87 12.42 39.34
C ILE A 982 17.40 11.48 40.45
N ILE A 983 16.14 11.02 40.39
CA ILE A 983 15.60 10.01 41.32
C ILE A 983 15.93 8.61 40.79
N VAL A 984 16.81 7.87 41.47
CA VAL A 984 17.21 6.52 41.08
C VAL A 984 16.19 5.50 41.57
N GLY A 985 15.49 4.83 40.65
CA GLY A 985 14.61 3.68 40.96
C GLY A 985 13.21 3.69 40.33
N ALA A 986 12.80 4.78 39.68
CA ALA A 986 11.60 4.83 38.85
C ALA A 986 12.01 4.94 37.38
N GLN A 987 11.55 4.02 36.53
CA GLN A 987 11.52 4.29 35.08
C GLN A 987 10.50 5.40 34.86
N THR A 988 10.94 6.64 34.88
CA THR A 988 10.21 7.74 34.27
C THR A 988 10.24 7.48 32.77
N GLU A 989 9.11 7.08 32.19
CA GLU A 989 8.89 7.33 30.77
C GLU A 989 9.24 8.79 30.51
N GLU A 990 10.03 9.06 29.46
CA GLU A 990 10.31 10.42 29.00
C GLU A 990 8.95 11.09 28.73
N GLY A 991 8.47 11.84 29.72
CA GLY A 991 7.27 12.65 29.58
C GLY A 991 7.53 13.60 28.44
N LYS A 992 6.64 13.60 27.44
CA LYS A 992 6.65 14.59 26.36
C LYS A 992 6.94 15.97 26.94
N PRO A 993 7.78 16.80 26.28
CA PRO A 993 8.05 18.15 26.75
C PRO A 993 6.73 18.89 26.98
N PRO A 994 6.62 19.69 28.05
CA PRO A 994 5.41 20.43 28.35
C PRO A 994 5.04 21.32 27.15
N LEU A 995 3.75 21.35 26.82
CA LEU A 995 3.20 22.15 25.71
C LEU A 995 3.68 23.59 25.82
N ALA A 996 4.29 24.13 24.76
CA ALA A 996 4.80 25.51 24.77
C ALA A 996 3.60 26.48 24.80
N MET A 997 3.44 27.24 25.88
CA MET A 997 2.33 28.17 26.05
C MET A 997 2.81 29.63 25.90
N LYS A 998 2.21 30.35 24.95
CA LYS A 998 2.35 31.80 24.81
C LYS A 998 1.14 32.52 25.38
N MET A 999 1.35 33.50 26.24
CA MET A 999 0.30 34.26 26.91
C MET A 999 0.48 35.75 26.63
N ASP A 1000 -0.63 36.44 26.37
CA ASP A 1000 -0.68 37.87 26.07
C ASP A 1000 -2.02 38.43 26.56
N ILE A 1001 -2.16 38.53 27.88
CA ILE A 1001 -3.46 38.77 28.54
C ILE A 1001 -3.43 40.05 29.37
N ASP A 1002 -4.30 41.00 29.04
CA ASP A 1002 -4.55 42.19 29.86
C ASP A 1002 -5.62 41.90 30.91
N VAL A 1003 -5.27 41.98 32.19
CA VAL A 1003 -6.17 41.77 33.32
C VAL A 1003 -6.46 43.10 34.01
N VAL A 1004 -7.73 43.49 34.05
CA VAL A 1004 -8.19 44.69 34.76
C VAL A 1004 -9.03 44.25 35.95
N VAL A 1005 -8.68 44.70 37.14
CA VAL A 1005 -9.32 44.26 38.39
C VAL A 1005 -9.89 45.42 39.19
N GLY A 1006 -11.03 45.19 39.85
CA GLY A 1006 -11.60 46.12 40.82
C GLY A 1006 -12.21 47.40 40.22
N GLU A 1007 -12.77 47.33 39.00
CA GLU A 1007 -13.55 48.43 38.41
C GLU A 1007 -14.78 48.78 39.29
N ASP A 1008 -15.41 47.78 39.93
CA ASP A 1008 -16.50 47.98 40.90
C ASP A 1008 -16.02 47.82 42.35
N LYS A 1009 -15.75 46.58 42.80
CA LYS A 1009 -15.27 46.27 44.16
C LYS A 1009 -14.72 44.85 44.25
N LEU A 1010 -13.39 44.71 44.31
CA LEU A 1010 -12.72 43.44 44.59
C LEU A 1010 -12.11 43.47 46.00
N ALA A 1011 -12.72 42.77 46.95
CA ALA A 1011 -12.23 42.72 48.33
C ALA A 1011 -11.14 41.66 48.50
N PHE A 1012 -10.10 41.96 49.27
CA PHE A 1012 -9.05 41.04 49.68
C PHE A 1012 -9.01 40.95 51.22
N ALA A 1013 -8.93 39.73 51.74
CA ALA A 1013 -8.77 39.43 53.16
C ALA A 1013 -7.77 38.29 53.36
N GLY A 1014 -6.63 38.54 53.99
CA GLY A 1014 -5.64 37.50 54.25
C GLY A 1014 -4.51 37.98 55.14
N PHE A 1015 -3.98 37.09 55.98
CA PHE A 1015 -2.82 37.37 56.86
C PHE A 1015 -2.94 38.66 57.69
N GLY A 1016 -4.15 38.97 58.16
CA GLY A 1016 -4.44 40.19 58.94
C GLY A 1016 -4.72 41.44 58.11
N LEU A 1017 -4.52 41.41 56.78
CA LEU A 1017 -4.83 42.51 55.86
C LEU A 1017 -6.25 42.38 55.31
N THR A 1018 -7.01 43.47 55.33
CA THR A 1018 -8.27 43.63 54.57
C THR A 1018 -8.21 44.89 53.72
N ALA A 1019 -8.40 44.80 52.41
CA ALA A 1019 -8.34 45.94 51.47
C ALA A 1019 -9.19 45.72 50.21
N ASN A 1020 -9.44 46.77 49.43
CA ASN A 1020 -10.02 46.65 48.09
C ASN A 1020 -8.89 46.68 47.04
N VAL A 1021 -8.80 45.65 46.21
CA VAL A 1021 -7.82 45.54 45.13
C VAL A 1021 -8.36 46.26 43.89
N GLN A 1022 -7.56 47.15 43.31
CA GLN A 1022 -7.86 47.79 42.03
C GLN A 1022 -6.58 47.85 41.20
N GLY A 1023 -6.66 47.69 39.88
CA GLY A 1023 -5.52 47.94 39.02
C GLY A 1023 -5.55 47.23 37.68
N HIS A 1024 -4.38 47.19 37.05
CA HIS A 1024 -4.20 46.64 35.72
C HIS A 1024 -2.85 45.92 35.65
N VAL A 1025 -2.87 44.69 35.16
CA VAL A 1025 -1.67 43.88 34.94
C VAL A 1025 -1.73 43.20 33.58
N HIS A 1026 -0.62 43.21 32.88
CA HIS A 1026 -0.40 42.51 31.63
C HIS A 1026 0.39 41.24 31.92
N ILE A 1027 -0.13 40.08 31.52
CA ILE A 1027 0.47 38.76 31.75
C ILE A 1027 0.95 38.19 30.41
N GLY A 1028 2.27 38.12 30.27
CA GLY A 1028 2.99 37.56 29.14
C GLY A 1028 3.41 36.10 29.32
N ASP A 1029 4.24 35.61 28.41
CA ASP A 1029 4.82 34.26 28.45
C ASP A 1029 5.50 33.95 29.80
N ASN A 1030 5.41 32.69 30.25
CA ASN A 1030 5.95 32.23 31.54
C ASN A 1030 5.46 33.04 32.76
N MET A 1031 4.26 33.60 32.69
CA MET A 1031 3.70 34.49 33.73
C MET A 1031 4.53 35.76 33.97
N ASP A 1032 5.31 36.24 32.99
CA ASP A 1032 5.94 37.57 33.04
C ASP A 1032 4.85 38.63 33.17
N THR A 1033 4.74 39.23 34.35
CA THR A 1033 3.65 40.14 34.69
C THR A 1033 4.19 41.56 34.82
N ARG A 1034 3.49 42.51 34.19
CA ARG A 1034 3.83 43.93 34.24
C ARG A 1034 2.62 44.77 34.56
N GLY A 1035 2.78 45.79 35.39
CA GLY A 1035 1.70 46.69 35.76
C GLY A 1035 1.68 46.95 37.26
N GLU A 1036 0.54 47.43 37.75
CA GLU A 1036 0.42 47.79 39.16
C GLU A 1036 -0.99 47.49 39.71
N LEU A 1037 -1.00 47.04 40.96
CA LEU A 1037 -2.19 46.84 41.77
C LEU A 1037 -2.13 47.74 43.00
N TRP A 1038 -3.23 48.41 43.28
CA TRP A 1038 -3.45 49.23 44.45
C TRP A 1038 -4.35 48.50 45.46
N LEU A 1039 -3.99 48.60 46.73
CA LEU A 1039 -4.80 48.12 47.84
C LEU A 1039 -5.40 49.31 48.57
N ASN A 1040 -6.60 49.70 48.16
CA ASN A 1040 -7.33 50.84 48.68
C ASN A 1040 -8.11 50.49 49.95
N ASP A 1041 -8.37 51.47 50.81
CA ASP A 1041 -9.12 51.33 52.07
C ASP A 1041 -8.59 50.23 53.01
N GLY A 1042 -7.27 49.98 52.97
CA GLY A 1042 -6.64 48.86 53.66
C GLY A 1042 -6.58 49.02 55.18
N ARG A 1043 -6.76 47.91 55.90
CA ARG A 1043 -6.50 47.79 57.34
C ARG A 1043 -5.68 46.54 57.60
N TYR A 1044 -4.63 46.67 58.40
CA TYR A 1044 -3.79 45.55 58.82
C TYR A 1044 -3.94 45.31 60.32
N SER A 1045 -4.30 44.09 60.71
CA SER A 1045 -4.51 43.67 62.08
C SER A 1045 -3.68 42.44 62.40
N ALA A 1046 -2.64 42.60 63.21
CA ALA A 1046 -1.78 41.52 63.70
C ALA A 1046 -1.29 41.84 65.12
N TYR A 1047 -1.00 40.81 65.92
CA TYR A 1047 -0.45 40.95 67.29
C TYR A 1047 -1.27 41.86 68.21
N GLY A 1048 -2.60 41.87 68.06
CA GLY A 1048 -3.52 42.69 68.86
C GLY A 1048 -3.57 44.17 68.48
N GLN A 1049 -2.82 44.60 67.46
CA GLN A 1049 -2.76 46.00 67.01
C GLN A 1049 -3.46 46.17 65.66
N ARG A 1050 -4.05 47.36 65.44
CA ARG A 1050 -4.73 47.74 64.19
C ARG A 1050 -3.99 48.92 63.56
N LEU A 1051 -3.48 48.71 62.36
CA LEU A 1051 -2.83 49.72 61.53
C LEU A 1051 -3.75 50.07 60.35
N GLN A 1052 -3.91 51.36 60.07
CA GLN A 1052 -4.58 51.83 58.86
C GLN A 1052 -3.56 51.93 57.74
N VAL A 1053 -3.84 51.31 56.59
CA VAL A 1053 -2.98 51.40 55.41
C VAL A 1053 -3.24 52.73 54.74
N ARG A 1054 -2.21 53.60 54.71
CA ARG A 1054 -2.29 54.91 54.05
C ARG A 1054 -1.98 54.79 52.56
N ARG A 1055 -1.07 53.88 52.20
CA ARG A 1055 -0.62 53.61 50.84
C ARG A 1055 -0.23 52.15 50.73
N ALA A 1056 -0.67 51.46 49.69
CA ALA A 1056 -0.21 50.12 49.38
C ALA A 1056 -0.28 49.87 47.88
N ARG A 1057 0.90 49.68 47.28
CA ARG A 1057 1.06 49.39 45.85
C ARG A 1057 1.90 48.14 45.68
N LEU A 1058 1.50 47.32 44.73
CA LEU A 1058 2.25 46.17 44.24
C LEU A 1058 2.57 46.45 42.79
N MET A 1059 3.85 46.57 42.47
CA MET A 1059 4.33 46.82 41.11
C MET A 1059 4.96 45.55 40.56
N PHE A 1060 4.51 45.11 39.39
CA PHE A 1060 4.97 43.91 38.72
C PHE A 1060 5.90 44.29 37.57
N ALA A 1061 7.07 43.65 37.49
CA ALA A 1061 8.07 43.87 36.45
C ALA A 1061 8.91 42.59 36.24
N GLY A 1062 8.23 41.45 36.08
CA GLY A 1062 8.87 40.13 36.04
C GLY A 1062 7.93 39.02 36.54
N PRO A 1063 8.44 38.03 37.30
CA PRO A 1063 7.62 36.94 37.84
C PRO A 1063 6.42 37.44 38.67
N LEU A 1064 5.24 36.86 38.45
CA LEU A 1064 3.98 37.22 39.13
C LEU A 1064 4.06 37.08 40.67
N ASP A 1065 4.90 36.19 41.18
CA ASP A 1065 5.11 35.92 42.60
C ASP A 1065 6.12 36.86 43.27
N GLN A 1066 6.79 37.74 42.50
CA GLN A 1066 7.82 38.67 43.00
C GLN A 1066 7.50 40.15 42.73
N PRO A 1067 6.35 40.69 43.16
CA PRO A 1067 6.08 42.11 43.01
C PRO A 1067 6.99 42.96 43.90
N TYR A 1068 7.28 44.17 43.45
CA TYR A 1068 7.84 45.22 44.30
C TYR A 1068 6.73 45.80 45.19
N LEU A 1069 6.94 45.74 46.49
CA LEU A 1069 6.03 46.23 47.51
C LEU A 1069 6.38 47.68 47.86
N ASP A 1070 5.38 48.53 47.95
CA ASP A 1070 5.47 49.90 48.49
C ASP A 1070 4.24 50.17 49.36
N ILE A 1071 4.39 49.90 50.66
CA ILE A 1071 3.30 49.86 51.62
C ILE A 1071 3.64 50.75 52.82
N GLU A 1072 2.71 51.60 53.23
CA GLU A 1072 2.78 52.44 54.42
C GLU A 1072 1.52 52.23 55.26
N ALA A 1073 1.70 51.74 56.48
CA ALA A 1073 0.62 51.53 57.44
C ALA A 1073 0.92 52.30 58.73
N ILE A 1074 -0.10 52.97 59.28
CA ILE A 1074 0.05 53.89 60.40
C ILE A 1074 -0.91 53.55 61.54
N ARG A 1075 -0.52 53.94 62.74
CA ARG A 1075 -1.35 53.97 63.94
C ARG A 1075 -1.26 55.37 64.55
N GLN A 1076 -2.40 55.99 64.75
CA GLN A 1076 -2.49 57.27 65.44
C GLN A 1076 -2.93 57.03 66.89
N THR A 1077 -2.14 57.52 67.85
CA THR A 1077 -2.46 57.52 69.29
C THR A 1077 -2.25 58.93 69.82
N ASP A 1078 -3.34 59.57 70.27
CA ASP A 1078 -3.38 61.00 70.62
C ASP A 1078 -2.75 61.88 69.51
N ASP A 1079 -1.71 62.65 69.85
CA ASP A 1079 -1.01 63.57 68.93
C ASP A 1079 0.17 62.92 68.18
N VAL A 1080 0.36 61.60 68.29
CA VAL A 1080 1.50 60.87 67.69
C VAL A 1080 1.02 59.86 66.65
N ILE A 1081 1.57 59.96 65.44
CA ILE A 1081 1.42 58.94 64.41
C ILE A 1081 2.68 58.08 64.42
N ALA A 1082 2.56 56.79 64.65
CA ALA A 1082 3.64 55.83 64.47
C ALA A 1082 3.30 54.91 63.30
N GLY A 1083 4.24 54.67 62.40
CA GLY A 1083 3.99 53.93 61.18
C GLY A 1083 5.09 52.97 60.82
N ILE A 1084 4.73 51.99 59.99
CA ILE A 1084 5.64 51.05 59.35
C ILE A 1084 5.56 51.25 57.84
N ARG A 1085 6.72 51.36 57.21
CA ARG A 1085 6.88 51.38 55.76
C ARG A 1085 7.60 50.10 55.32
N LEU A 1086 7.02 49.42 54.34
CA LEU A 1086 7.56 48.22 53.71
C LEU A 1086 7.88 48.56 52.26
N SER A 1087 9.14 48.40 51.86
CA SER A 1087 9.60 48.66 50.48
C SER A 1087 10.53 47.55 49.98
N GLY A 1088 10.50 47.22 48.69
CA GLY A 1088 11.41 46.21 48.09
C GLY A 1088 10.67 45.02 47.49
N SER A 1089 11.41 44.04 46.96
CA SER A 1089 10.81 42.80 46.43
C SER A 1089 10.08 42.02 47.53
N ALA A 1090 8.96 41.38 47.19
CA ALA A 1090 8.20 40.55 48.13
C ALA A 1090 9.02 39.43 48.78
N GLU A 1091 10.08 38.93 48.13
CA GLU A 1091 10.99 37.93 48.71
C GLU A 1091 11.94 38.49 49.78
N GLN A 1092 12.32 39.77 49.66
CA GLN A 1092 13.28 40.44 50.56
C GLN A 1092 12.82 41.87 50.84
N PRO A 1093 11.70 42.07 51.56
CA PRO A 1093 11.21 43.40 51.81
C PRO A 1093 12.03 44.08 52.90
N THR A 1094 12.24 45.38 52.75
CA THR A 1094 12.87 46.24 53.75
C THR A 1094 11.80 46.93 54.58
N THR A 1095 11.88 46.81 55.90
CA THR A 1095 10.95 47.43 56.86
C THR A 1095 11.60 48.64 57.51
N GLN A 1096 10.90 49.78 57.53
CA GLN A 1096 11.30 50.98 58.26
C GLN A 1096 10.17 51.42 59.19
N ILE A 1097 10.50 51.67 60.45
CA ILE A 1097 9.56 52.22 61.44
C ILE A 1097 9.80 53.73 61.52
N PHE A 1098 8.73 54.51 61.51
CA PHE A 1098 8.77 55.97 61.58
C PHE A 1098 7.71 56.52 62.54
N SER A 1099 7.83 57.81 62.89
CA SER A 1099 6.82 58.52 63.66
C SER A 1099 6.73 60.00 63.27
N GLU A 1100 5.59 60.61 63.57
CA GLU A 1100 5.34 62.04 63.46
C GLU A 1100 4.77 62.54 64.81
N PRO A 1101 5.49 63.41 65.57
CA PRO A 1101 6.84 63.91 65.30
C PRO A 1101 7.93 62.82 65.39
N ALA A 1102 9.09 63.06 64.76
CA ALA A 1102 10.16 62.07 64.62
C ALA A 1102 10.80 61.67 65.97
N MET A 1103 10.88 60.37 66.24
CA MET A 1103 11.53 59.78 67.42
C MET A 1103 12.41 58.58 67.03
N SER A 1104 13.09 57.96 68.00
CA SER A 1104 13.92 56.77 67.74
C SER A 1104 13.05 55.56 67.35
N GLN A 1105 13.60 54.60 66.59
CA GLN A 1105 12.84 53.44 66.12
C GLN A 1105 12.30 52.58 67.28
N GLU A 1106 13.01 52.50 68.40
CA GLU A 1106 12.56 51.77 69.60
C GLU A 1106 11.35 52.45 70.26
N GLN A 1107 11.35 53.79 70.30
CA GLN A 1107 10.21 54.56 70.81
C GLN A 1107 9.01 54.50 69.86
N ALA A 1108 9.23 54.60 68.55
CA ALA A 1108 8.18 54.46 67.55
C ALA A 1108 7.60 53.03 67.53
N LEU A 1109 8.43 52.00 67.72
CA LEU A 1109 7.99 50.61 67.87
C LEU A 1109 7.17 50.42 69.15
N SER A 1110 7.54 51.07 70.26
CA SER A 1110 6.74 51.06 71.49
C SER A 1110 5.35 51.66 71.28
N TYR A 1111 5.22 52.75 70.52
CA TYR A 1111 3.90 53.28 70.14
C TYR A 1111 3.13 52.35 69.20
N LEU A 1112 3.81 51.68 68.25
CA LEU A 1112 3.18 50.70 67.37
C LEU A 1112 2.67 49.46 68.13
N VAL A 1113 3.44 48.93 69.08
CA VAL A 1113 3.16 47.67 69.80
C VAL A 1113 2.35 47.90 71.08
N LEU A 1114 2.73 48.86 71.92
CA LEU A 1114 2.16 49.09 73.27
C LEU A 1114 1.22 50.31 73.33
N GLY A 1115 1.20 51.16 72.30
CA GLY A 1115 0.39 52.38 72.27
C GLY A 1115 0.86 53.48 73.25
N ARG A 1116 2.05 53.33 73.85
CA ARG A 1116 2.61 54.25 74.86
C ARG A 1116 4.15 54.21 74.86
N PRO A 1117 4.86 55.22 75.39
CA PRO A 1117 6.32 55.25 75.43
C PRO A 1117 6.92 54.30 76.48
N LEU A 1118 8.17 53.85 76.27
CA LEU A 1118 8.95 53.02 77.20
C LEU A 1118 9.31 53.80 78.49
N SER A 1119 9.09 53.19 79.66
CA SER A 1119 9.42 53.77 80.98
C SER A 1119 10.81 53.30 81.47
N THR A 1120 11.55 54.15 82.20
CA THR A 1120 12.96 53.91 82.57
C THR A 1120 13.19 53.10 83.86
N ASN A 1121 12.18 52.37 84.37
CA ASN A 1121 12.32 51.56 85.60
C ASN A 1121 12.28 50.05 85.28
N GLY A 1122 13.32 49.32 85.73
CA GLY A 1122 13.69 47.96 85.27
C GLY A 1122 12.75 46.78 85.57
N GLU A 1123 11.52 47.00 86.01
CA GLU A 1123 10.50 45.93 86.16
C GLU A 1123 9.85 45.55 84.81
N ASP A 1124 9.77 46.47 83.86
CA ASP A 1124 9.19 46.22 82.51
C ASP A 1124 10.07 45.30 81.64
N ASN A 1125 11.37 45.23 81.93
CA ASN A 1125 12.33 44.40 81.18
C ASN A 1125 12.10 42.89 81.42
N ASN A 1126 11.56 42.54 82.59
CA ASN A 1126 11.25 41.16 82.96
C ASN A 1126 9.93 40.68 82.31
N MET A 1127 8.98 41.58 82.09
CA MET A 1127 7.77 41.30 81.31
C MET A 1127 8.05 41.21 79.81
N LEU A 1128 8.96 42.04 79.27
CA LEU A 1128 9.44 41.94 77.88
C LEU A 1128 10.22 40.63 77.66
N ALA A 1129 10.99 40.16 78.64
CA ALA A 1129 11.70 38.87 78.57
C ALA A 1129 10.77 37.66 78.69
N GLN A 1130 9.76 37.69 79.58
CA GLN A 1130 8.74 36.63 79.67
C GLN A 1130 7.83 36.59 78.44
N ALA A 1131 7.49 37.75 77.86
CA ALA A 1131 6.82 37.83 76.57
C ALA A 1131 7.71 37.29 75.44
N ALA A 1132 9.02 37.57 75.44
CA ALA A 1132 9.97 37.06 74.47
C ALA A 1132 10.15 35.52 74.56
N LEU A 1133 10.15 34.94 75.77
CA LEU A 1133 10.20 33.48 75.97
C LEU A 1133 8.87 32.81 75.57
N GLY A 1134 7.73 33.42 75.87
CA GLY A 1134 6.41 32.96 75.42
C GLY A 1134 6.27 33.01 73.89
N LEU A 1135 6.79 34.05 73.25
CA LEU A 1135 6.83 34.19 71.79
C LEU A 1135 7.82 33.22 71.13
N GLY A 1136 8.94 32.92 71.78
CA GLY A 1136 9.94 31.94 71.32
C GLY A 1136 9.41 30.49 71.32
N LEU A 1137 8.55 30.14 72.28
CA LEU A 1137 7.97 28.80 72.38
C LEU A 1137 6.70 28.63 71.53
N MET A 1138 5.87 29.68 71.36
CA MET A 1138 4.66 29.62 70.52
C MET A 1138 4.95 29.51 69.01
N GLY A 1139 6.14 29.89 68.55
CA GLY A 1139 6.58 29.66 67.15
C GLY A 1139 6.89 28.21 66.79
N SER A 1140 6.92 27.29 67.77
CA SER A 1140 7.33 25.89 67.58
C SER A 1140 6.20 24.86 67.68
N SER A 1141 4.96 25.28 67.91
CA SER A 1141 3.81 24.39 68.12
C SER A 1141 3.49 23.46 66.93
N GLY A 1142 3.95 23.81 65.73
CA GLY A 1142 3.77 23.01 64.51
C GLY A 1142 4.84 21.94 64.27
N VAL A 1143 6.05 22.07 64.84
CA VAL A 1143 7.21 21.24 64.44
C VAL A 1143 7.48 20.08 65.41
N THR A 1144 7.07 20.17 66.68
CA THR A 1144 7.42 19.17 67.71
C THR A 1144 6.39 18.04 67.88
N SER A 1145 5.19 18.17 67.33
CA SER A 1145 4.12 17.15 67.43
C SER A 1145 4.25 15.98 66.44
N SER A 1146 4.90 16.20 65.29
CA SER A 1146 5.13 15.16 64.28
C SER A 1146 6.21 14.16 64.72
N LEU A 1147 7.32 14.64 65.30
CA LEU A 1147 8.42 13.79 65.78
C LEU A 1147 8.00 12.84 66.92
N ALA A 1148 7.06 13.27 67.78
CA ALA A 1148 6.55 12.46 68.90
C ALA A 1148 5.54 11.39 68.45
N LYS A 1149 4.76 11.65 67.39
CA LYS A 1149 3.80 10.69 66.81
C LYS A 1149 4.50 9.50 66.15
N ASP A 1150 5.62 9.74 65.47
CA ASP A 1150 6.43 8.68 64.83
C ASP A 1150 7.14 7.78 65.87
N LEU A 1151 7.39 8.29 67.08
CA LEU A 1151 7.93 7.53 68.22
C LEU A 1151 6.83 6.86 69.09
N GLY A 1152 5.56 7.03 68.74
CA GLY A 1152 4.43 6.38 69.41
C GLY A 1152 3.99 7.01 70.75
N ILE A 1153 4.44 8.23 71.07
CA ILE A 1153 4.08 8.92 72.31
C ILE A 1153 2.81 9.75 72.09
N GLN A 1154 1.77 9.49 72.87
CA GLN A 1154 0.48 10.17 72.79
C GLN A 1154 0.38 11.31 73.81
N ASP A 1155 -0.36 12.37 73.48
CA ASP A 1155 -0.58 13.55 74.32
C ASP A 1155 0.72 14.21 74.82
N PHE A 1156 1.73 14.27 73.97
CA PHE A 1156 3.00 14.93 74.29
C PHE A 1156 2.79 16.44 74.51
N GLN A 1157 3.18 16.92 75.68
CA GLN A 1157 3.07 18.32 76.10
C GLN A 1157 4.38 18.79 76.73
N LEU A 1158 4.72 20.05 76.45
CA LEU A 1158 5.88 20.75 76.98
C LEU A 1158 5.36 21.92 77.80
N ASP A 1159 5.57 21.86 79.11
CA ASP A 1159 5.09 22.84 80.09
C ASP A 1159 6.26 23.42 80.89
N THR A 1160 6.00 24.52 81.61
CA THR A 1160 6.93 25.05 82.60
C THR A 1160 6.35 24.87 83.99
N ALA A 1161 7.17 24.43 84.95
CA ALA A 1161 6.74 24.17 86.32
C ALA A 1161 7.77 24.67 87.33
N GLY A 1162 7.29 25.29 88.41
CA GLY A 1162 8.13 25.90 89.45
C GLY A 1162 8.18 27.43 89.35
N SER A 1163 8.82 28.07 90.33
CA SER A 1163 9.00 29.52 90.40
C SER A 1163 10.35 29.87 91.02
N GLY A 1164 11.04 30.88 90.49
CA GLY A 1164 12.38 31.26 90.92
C GLY A 1164 13.44 30.27 90.45
N ASP A 1165 14.45 29.99 91.28
CA ASP A 1165 15.61 29.15 90.90
C ASP A 1165 15.23 27.65 90.68
N ALA A 1166 14.05 27.24 91.16
CA ALA A 1166 13.47 25.91 90.93
C ALA A 1166 12.59 25.82 89.67
N THR A 1167 12.59 26.85 88.82
CA THR A 1167 11.84 26.83 87.54
C THR A 1167 12.40 25.74 86.64
N SER A 1168 11.54 24.86 86.13
CA SER A 1168 11.91 23.73 85.29
C SER A 1168 11.03 23.67 84.04
N VAL A 1169 11.60 23.19 82.95
CA VAL A 1169 10.84 22.81 81.76
C VAL A 1169 10.53 21.32 81.88
N VAL A 1170 9.27 20.98 81.70
CA VAL A 1170 8.75 19.63 81.88
C VAL A 1170 8.16 19.15 80.56
N ALA A 1171 8.70 18.05 80.04
CA ALA A 1171 8.10 17.29 78.97
C ALA A 1171 7.32 16.11 79.57
N SER A 1172 6.07 15.92 79.16
CA SER A 1172 5.26 14.78 79.60
C SER A 1172 4.46 14.19 78.45
N GLY A 1173 4.24 12.87 78.50
CA GLY A 1173 3.46 12.16 77.48
C GLY A 1173 3.09 10.75 77.91
N ASN A 1174 2.08 10.19 77.26
CA ASN A 1174 1.59 8.84 77.49
C ASN A 1174 2.28 7.89 76.52
N ILE A 1175 2.92 6.84 77.05
CA ILE A 1175 3.50 5.76 76.24
C ILE A 1175 2.42 4.73 75.92
N THR A 1176 1.53 4.47 76.86
CA THR A 1176 0.31 3.66 76.68
C THR A 1176 -0.83 4.27 77.50
N GLU A 1177 -2.06 3.79 77.32
CA GLU A 1177 -3.22 4.26 78.10
C GLU A 1177 -3.04 4.15 79.64
N LYS A 1178 -2.16 3.25 80.10
CA LYS A 1178 -1.88 3.01 81.53
C LYS A 1178 -0.49 3.42 82.00
N LEU A 1179 0.44 3.76 81.09
CA LEU A 1179 1.82 4.11 81.42
C LEU A 1179 2.16 5.49 80.85
N SER A 1180 2.48 6.44 81.74
CA SER A 1180 2.87 7.81 81.37
C SER A 1180 4.27 8.13 81.88
N LEU A 1181 5.03 8.88 81.09
CA LEU A 1181 6.38 9.31 81.39
C LEU A 1181 6.43 10.84 81.52
N ARG A 1182 7.12 11.32 82.55
CA ARG A 1182 7.37 12.74 82.77
C ARG A 1182 8.86 12.97 83.01
N TYR A 1183 9.44 13.93 82.29
CA TYR A 1183 10.84 14.31 82.42
C TYR A 1183 10.93 15.82 82.61
N GLY A 1184 11.50 16.24 83.75
CA GLY A 1184 11.70 17.65 84.09
C GLY A 1184 13.18 17.99 84.20
N VAL A 1185 13.56 19.15 83.66
CA VAL A 1185 14.93 19.70 83.76
C VAL A 1185 14.85 21.12 84.32
N GLY A 1186 15.56 21.38 85.41
CA GLY A 1186 15.68 22.73 85.96
C GLY A 1186 16.35 23.70 84.98
N VAL A 1187 15.79 24.90 84.87
CA VAL A 1187 16.27 25.98 83.98
C VAL A 1187 17.43 26.74 84.62
N PHE A 1188 17.46 26.84 85.95
CA PHE A 1188 18.49 27.57 86.70
C PHE A 1188 19.39 26.68 87.56
N GLU A 1189 18.88 25.57 88.14
CA GLU A 1189 19.70 24.52 88.78
C GLU A 1189 19.65 23.19 87.98
N PRO A 1190 20.78 22.53 87.71
CA PRO A 1190 20.84 21.35 86.86
C PRO A 1190 20.50 20.07 87.65
N ALA A 1191 19.26 19.96 88.11
CA ALA A 1191 18.70 18.71 88.61
C ALA A 1191 17.62 18.21 87.64
N SER A 1192 17.77 16.99 87.14
CA SER A 1192 16.77 16.35 86.30
C SER A 1192 16.01 15.30 87.10
N THR A 1193 14.68 15.28 86.93
CA THR A 1193 13.81 14.30 87.58
C THR A 1193 13.01 13.57 86.52
N ILE A 1194 13.03 12.25 86.58
CA ILE A 1194 12.22 11.39 85.72
C ILE A 1194 11.21 10.64 86.57
N ALA A 1195 9.95 10.70 86.19
CA ALA A 1195 8.86 10.02 86.87
C ALA A 1195 8.08 9.15 85.89
N LEU A 1196 7.96 7.87 86.24
CA LEU A 1196 7.20 6.89 85.49
C LEU A 1196 5.97 6.48 86.30
N ARG A 1197 4.78 6.73 85.76
CA ARG A 1197 3.52 6.46 86.44
C ARG A 1197 2.76 5.35 85.73
N TYR A 1198 2.43 4.29 86.46
CA TYR A 1198 1.65 3.16 85.97
C TYR A 1198 0.31 3.03 86.71
N LYS A 1199 -0.79 3.06 85.95
CA LYS A 1199 -2.15 2.92 86.49
C LYS A 1199 -2.49 1.43 86.69
N LEU A 1200 -2.52 0.98 87.96
CA LEU A 1200 -2.96 -0.37 88.33
C LEU A 1200 -4.49 -0.53 88.18
N SER A 1201 -5.25 0.52 88.50
CA SER A 1201 -6.69 0.61 88.24
C SER A 1201 -7.10 2.06 87.95
N LYS A 1202 -8.37 2.30 87.64
CA LYS A 1202 -8.89 3.68 87.43
C LYS A 1202 -8.67 4.60 88.64
N LYS A 1203 -8.48 4.04 89.84
CA LYS A 1203 -8.36 4.80 91.09
C LYS A 1203 -7.06 4.57 91.84
N VAL A 1204 -6.18 3.66 91.41
CA VAL A 1204 -4.88 3.40 92.06
C VAL A 1204 -3.79 3.41 91.01
N TYR A 1205 -2.75 4.21 91.22
CA TYR A 1205 -1.56 4.23 90.36
C TYR A 1205 -0.28 4.24 91.19
N VAL A 1206 0.75 3.61 90.66
CA VAL A 1206 2.09 3.59 91.24
C VAL A 1206 2.95 4.54 90.44
N GLU A 1207 3.71 5.39 91.12
CA GLU A 1207 4.67 6.29 90.50
C GLU A 1207 6.06 5.99 91.05
N ALA A 1208 6.97 5.66 90.14
CA ALA A 1208 8.40 5.56 90.42
C ALA A 1208 9.03 6.87 89.97
N ALA A 1209 9.56 7.66 90.91
CA ALA A 1209 10.27 8.89 90.60
C ALA A 1209 11.75 8.74 90.98
N SER A 1210 12.63 9.12 90.05
CA SER A 1210 14.07 9.11 90.23
C SER A 1210 14.65 10.50 89.96
N GLY A 1211 15.44 10.97 90.93
CA GLY A 1211 16.14 12.25 90.96
C GLY A 1211 17.23 12.16 92.02
N VAL A 1212 17.29 13.11 92.95
CA VAL A 1212 18.30 13.13 94.03
C VAL A 1212 18.10 12.02 95.09
N ALA A 1213 16.87 11.51 95.25
CA ALA A 1213 16.58 10.25 95.94
C ALA A 1213 15.45 9.52 95.20
N SER A 1214 15.54 8.18 95.11
CA SER A 1214 14.53 7.36 94.43
C SER A 1214 13.37 7.04 95.38
N SER A 1215 12.14 7.28 94.95
CA SER A 1215 10.92 6.95 95.70
C SER A 1215 9.96 6.15 94.83
N LEU A 1216 9.22 5.25 95.47
CA LEU A 1216 8.16 4.47 94.85
C LEU A 1216 6.90 4.67 95.68
N ASP A 1217 5.99 5.47 95.15
CA ASP A 1217 4.80 5.91 95.87
C ASP A 1217 3.55 5.34 95.20
N ILE A 1218 2.59 4.89 96.01
CA ILE A 1218 1.28 4.42 95.53
C ILE A 1218 0.25 5.47 95.88
N PHE A 1219 -0.41 5.99 94.85
CA PHE A 1219 -1.42 7.02 94.95
C PHE A 1219 -2.79 6.44 94.66
N TYR A 1220 -3.75 6.69 95.56
CA TYR A 1220 -5.16 6.37 95.34
C TYR A 1220 -5.95 7.66 95.11
N LYS A 1221 -6.66 7.73 93.98
CA LYS A 1221 -7.51 8.86 93.58
C LYS A 1221 -8.98 8.51 93.80
N ARG A 1222 -9.67 9.31 94.61
CA ARG A 1222 -11.13 9.24 94.80
C ARG A 1222 -11.74 10.56 94.33
N ASP A 1223 -12.36 10.56 93.15
CA ASP A 1223 -13.12 11.72 92.67
C ASP A 1223 -14.43 11.84 93.50
N PHE A 1224 -14.75 13.06 93.95
CA PHE A 1224 -16.00 13.41 94.65
C PHE A 1224 -16.96 14.14 93.73
#